data_AF-A0A442JCN0-F1
#
_entry.id   AF-A0A442JCN0-F1
#
_cell.length_a   1.000
_cell.length_b   1.000
_cell.length_c   1.000
_cell.angle_alpha   90.00
_cell.angle_beta   90.00
_cell.angle_gamma   90.00
#
_symmetry.space_group_name_H-M   'P 1'
#
loop_
_entity.id
_entity.type
_entity.pdbx_description
1 polymer ?
#
loop_
_entity_poly.entity_id
_entity_poly.type
_entity_poly.pdbx_seq_one_letter_code
_entity_poly.pdbx_strand_id
1 'polypeptide(L)'
;MKTPTTNRRSFLKAAPIAAFAAGVPAAVAANATADAPAGLAARYASNAVSGGNVPIYAAVVDMPSLSVPAGTSALRVSGYSAAGDGADALYRRVASQPAHNGKFQTRDGAWWELVPPFNAALFGVMADGVTDAATGLANAIATAQFLNQPLELPAGDIAIDTPLSTIIIPADTTLDIWSRGKTRLLINVGDPACIDFSGEIVATNLALTAPIAWGDMVINVNDASSAHVGDILFLNSDTQVETSYGYDKQMLGVIASINANAVSLVEPANFDFSALETVVSIYRSGMLRLRGISWKCALGKRVDFTSLKAPYICDATLEGTEVRAATDCLVLRMCEGVRGERLRLLNSRYPINVSNASRNSEFSDIYAEGLQHPIDANNWAYNTTIKRITGLNNTAVVECHPSFETKFEDVVDVIVPDQQASLVGLRCYGGHAKRVRSVDTSLTPVSGAGGVISLPSYRYLGQKYDRVYEDIVGLRGGLGAREVNGVYIRRCAVNSIDIDITNDVGFVEVDDRTTANIVNIRRTVQRTAPRAEPIVLPVVDEWGARGTVASITAVTNSKPGVVVAPAHGRSDGDVVRIDGVVGMTQLNKRTFTVANASDDTFELWDTDTSAYPRYVSGGKVASGVIMKAAYVKQVPYLGWSPTLHYKAVLRNSSVQVGAISLTIPFKLKHNYGIQELGHRELEITIRAVSRNRGLSMARYPLMVFHGSPSSLTAGSAVSLGNTGTITAVINNTAQHFFTEIAAEGGEAGTEHDQFYLTADAVMTVTHAADVIDLVELEVLERRLGLA
;
A
#
# COMPACT_ATOMS: atom_id res chain seq x y z
N MET A 1 -41.21 46.46 24.54
CA MET A 1 -42.01 47.24 25.51
C MET A 1 -42.31 46.36 26.72
N LYS A 2 -42.45 46.94 27.92
CA LYS A 2 -42.71 46.20 29.18
C LYS A 2 -44.21 46.24 29.57
N THR A 3 -44.66 45.15 30.19
CA THR A 3 -45.77 44.95 31.18
C THR A 3 -46.58 46.15 31.70
N PRO A 4 -47.89 45.98 31.98
CA PRO A 4 -48.42 45.82 33.38
C PRO A 4 -49.67 44.86 33.49
N THR A 5 -50.26 44.43 34.62
CA THR A 5 -49.92 44.33 36.08
C THR A 5 -50.90 43.39 36.86
N THR A 6 -50.37 42.36 37.54
CA THR A 6 -50.65 41.88 38.94
C THR A 6 -52.05 41.72 39.60
N ASN A 7 -52.09 40.79 40.60
CA ASN A 7 -52.83 40.83 41.91
C ASN A 7 -54.31 40.37 41.99
N ARG A 8 -54.85 39.79 43.09
CA ARG A 8 -54.34 39.04 44.29
C ARG A 8 -55.54 38.57 45.17
N ARG A 9 -55.32 37.62 46.12
CA ARG A 9 -56.17 37.21 47.30
C ARG A 9 -57.44 36.39 47.00
N SER A 10 -57.82 35.28 47.65
CA SER A 10 -57.59 34.62 48.98
C SER A 10 -58.68 34.87 50.04
N PHE A 11 -59.33 33.79 50.51
CA PHE A 11 -60.00 33.73 51.83
C PHE A 11 -59.80 32.38 52.52
N LEU A 12 -59.73 32.42 53.85
CA LEU A 12 -59.38 31.35 54.78
C LEU A 12 -60.44 31.30 55.90
N LYS A 13 -60.77 30.10 56.40
CA LYS A 13 -61.21 29.74 57.77
C LYS A 13 -61.80 28.30 57.74
N ALA A 14 -61.75 27.41 58.73
CA ALA A 14 -60.93 27.12 59.92
C ALA A 14 -61.85 26.46 60.98
N ALA A 15 -61.61 25.16 61.27
CA ALA A 15 -61.84 24.34 62.49
C ALA A 15 -63.13 24.51 63.38
N PRO A 16 -63.56 23.46 64.11
CA PRO A 16 -62.95 23.18 65.43
C PRO A 16 -62.73 21.67 65.77
N ILE A 17 -62.34 21.39 67.02
CA ILE A 17 -61.68 20.18 67.55
C ILE A 17 -62.52 19.48 68.64
N ALA A 18 -62.50 18.14 68.68
CA ALA A 18 -62.49 17.26 69.89
C ALA A 18 -62.50 15.79 69.39
N ALA A 19 -61.73 14.77 69.81
CA ALA A 19 -60.90 14.43 70.98
C ALA A 19 -61.39 13.07 71.55
N PHE A 20 -60.60 12.01 71.42
CA PHE A 20 -60.55 10.90 72.39
C PHE A 20 -59.20 10.18 72.29
N ALA A 21 -58.73 9.59 73.39
CA ALA A 21 -57.36 9.08 73.53
C ALA A 21 -57.29 7.73 74.27
N ALA A 22 -56.07 7.19 74.30
CA ALA A 22 -55.54 6.10 75.14
C ALA A 22 -55.62 4.66 74.61
N GLY A 23 -54.49 3.93 74.74
CA GLY A 23 -54.43 2.47 74.58
C GLY A 23 -53.15 1.89 73.95
N VAL A 24 -52.01 1.93 74.65
CA VAL A 24 -50.83 1.09 74.34
C VAL A 24 -50.36 0.42 75.64
N PRO A 25 -50.06 -0.89 75.62
CA PRO A 25 -48.91 -1.41 76.36
C PRO A 25 -48.05 -2.38 75.52
N ALA A 26 -46.86 -2.70 76.02
CA ALA A 26 -45.81 -3.39 75.27
C ALA A 26 -45.32 -4.71 75.93
N ALA A 27 -44.84 -5.61 75.05
CA ALA A 27 -43.69 -6.51 75.21
C ALA A 27 -43.74 -7.81 76.07
N VAL A 28 -42.85 -8.74 75.63
CA VAL A 28 -42.17 -9.86 76.34
C VAL A 28 -42.72 -11.31 76.20
N ALA A 29 -42.10 -12.03 75.25
CA ALA A 29 -41.53 -13.39 75.28
C ALA A 29 -42.34 -14.69 75.60
N ALA A 30 -42.35 -15.56 74.59
CA ALA A 30 -42.00 -17.00 74.58
C ALA A 30 -42.82 -18.05 75.38
N ASN A 31 -43.45 -18.97 74.64
CA ASN A 31 -43.10 -20.40 74.73
C ASN A 31 -43.35 -21.13 73.37
N ALA A 32 -42.74 -22.30 73.17
CA ALA A 32 -42.57 -22.95 71.86
C ALA A 32 -43.49 -24.16 71.58
N THR A 33 -43.24 -24.77 70.41
CA THR A 33 -43.63 -26.12 69.91
C THR A 33 -44.90 -26.28 69.07
N ALA A 34 -44.74 -26.19 67.74
CA ALA A 34 -45.42 -27.02 66.74
C ALA A 34 -44.62 -26.95 65.42
N ASP A 35 -43.73 -27.92 65.18
CA ASP A 35 -42.91 -28.00 63.97
C ASP A 35 -43.70 -28.51 62.74
N ALA A 36 -43.15 -28.26 61.55
CA ALA A 36 -43.65 -28.69 60.23
C ALA A 36 -45.03 -28.12 59.80
N PRO A 37 -45.03 -26.91 59.18
CA PRO A 37 -45.07 -26.93 57.70
C PRO A 37 -44.13 -25.94 56.99
N ALA A 38 -43.33 -25.15 57.72
CA ALA A 38 -42.42 -24.15 57.12
C ALA A 38 -41.38 -24.77 56.15
N GLY A 39 -40.90 -25.98 56.44
CA GLY A 39 -39.91 -26.68 55.61
C GLY A 39 -40.42 -27.14 54.24
N LEU A 40 -41.73 -27.34 54.07
CA LEU A 40 -42.34 -27.60 52.76
C LEU A 40 -42.59 -26.30 52.01
N ALA A 41 -43.08 -25.25 52.67
CA ALA A 41 -43.28 -23.94 52.06
C ALA A 41 -41.96 -23.34 51.50
N ALA A 42 -40.84 -23.47 52.23
CA ALA A 42 -39.53 -23.07 51.75
C ALA A 42 -39.05 -23.88 50.54
N ARG A 43 -39.38 -25.18 50.46
CA ARG A 43 -39.03 -26.05 49.32
C ARG A 43 -39.91 -25.78 48.10
N TYR A 44 -41.20 -25.48 48.28
CA TYR A 44 -42.07 -25.07 47.18
C TYR A 44 -41.76 -23.64 46.70
N ALA A 45 -41.33 -22.72 47.57
CA ALA A 45 -40.79 -21.43 47.16
C ALA A 45 -39.46 -21.58 46.39
N SER A 46 -38.57 -22.48 46.83
CA SER A 46 -37.34 -22.84 46.11
C SER A 46 -37.62 -23.41 44.71
N ASN A 47 -38.66 -24.24 44.56
CA ASN A 47 -39.02 -24.87 43.28
C ASN A 47 -39.86 -23.95 42.38
N ALA A 48 -40.63 -23.00 42.93
CA ALA A 48 -41.36 -22.00 42.16
C ALA A 48 -40.43 -20.98 41.46
N VAL A 49 -39.18 -20.84 41.93
CA VAL A 49 -38.14 -20.00 41.30
C VAL A 49 -37.25 -20.82 40.35
N SER A 50 -37.19 -22.15 40.46
CA SER A 50 -36.29 -23.00 39.67
C SER A 50 -36.82 -23.39 38.28
N GLY A 51 -37.53 -22.47 37.60
CA GLY A 51 -38.37 -22.80 36.44
C GLY A 51 -38.25 -21.95 35.17
N GLY A 52 -37.41 -20.91 35.12
CA GLY A 52 -37.21 -20.18 33.84
C GLY A 52 -36.42 -18.87 33.86
N ASN A 53 -36.37 -18.14 34.97
CA ASN A 53 -35.68 -16.85 35.01
C ASN A 53 -34.26 -16.97 35.58
N VAL A 54 -33.28 -16.62 34.75
CA VAL A 54 -31.93 -16.24 35.17
C VAL A 54 -32.04 -15.11 36.20
N PRO A 55 -31.47 -15.23 37.42
CA PRO A 55 -31.54 -14.18 38.43
C PRO A 55 -30.97 -12.86 37.93
N ILE A 56 -31.67 -11.75 38.17
CA ILE A 56 -31.28 -10.41 37.70
C ILE A 56 -30.80 -9.57 38.90
N TYR A 57 -29.61 -8.99 38.77
CA TYR A 57 -28.98 -8.09 39.74
C TYR A 57 -28.76 -6.69 39.14
N ALA A 58 -28.64 -5.67 39.99
CA ALA A 58 -28.62 -4.28 39.54
C ALA A 58 -27.30 -3.87 38.85
N ALA A 59 -26.16 -4.06 39.52
CA ALA A 59 -24.85 -3.58 39.08
C ALA A 59 -23.72 -4.54 39.45
N VAL A 60 -22.67 -4.61 38.62
CA VAL A 60 -21.48 -5.46 38.85
C VAL A 60 -20.73 -5.05 40.12
N VAL A 61 -20.61 -3.74 40.39
CA VAL A 61 -19.92 -3.22 41.58
C VAL A 61 -20.54 -3.67 42.91
N ASP A 62 -21.83 -4.00 42.93
CA ASP A 62 -22.53 -4.47 44.12
C ASP A 62 -22.32 -5.98 44.37
N MET A 63 -22.04 -6.76 43.33
CA MET A 63 -21.98 -8.23 43.38
C MET A 63 -21.04 -8.80 44.46
N PRO A 64 -19.85 -8.22 44.74
CA PRO A 64 -18.98 -8.69 45.83
C PRO A 64 -19.61 -8.64 47.23
N SER A 65 -20.67 -7.86 47.44
CA SER A 65 -21.40 -7.79 48.72
C SER A 65 -22.50 -8.85 48.85
N LEU A 66 -22.94 -9.46 47.74
CA LEU A 66 -24.10 -10.33 47.65
C LEU A 66 -23.70 -11.81 47.76
N SER A 67 -24.61 -12.65 48.26
CA SER A 67 -24.45 -14.12 48.24
C SER A 67 -25.44 -14.73 47.26
N VAL A 68 -24.95 -15.51 46.30
CA VAL A 68 -25.79 -16.17 45.28
C VAL A 68 -26.06 -17.63 45.67
N PRO A 69 -27.28 -18.18 45.49
CA PRO A 69 -27.55 -19.58 45.78
C PRO A 69 -26.64 -20.54 44.99
N ALA A 70 -26.10 -21.56 45.66
CA ALA A 70 -25.12 -22.48 45.08
C ALA A 70 -25.64 -23.32 43.89
N GLY A 71 -26.96 -23.35 43.63
CA GLY A 71 -27.57 -23.98 42.46
C GLY A 71 -27.64 -23.09 41.21
N THR A 72 -27.34 -21.80 41.33
CA THR A 72 -27.37 -20.86 40.19
C THR A 72 -26.16 -21.09 39.28
N SER A 73 -26.41 -21.44 38.02
CA SER A 73 -25.36 -21.66 36.99
C SER A 73 -25.04 -20.42 36.16
N ALA A 74 -26.01 -19.50 36.02
CA ALA A 74 -25.85 -18.22 35.36
C ALA A 74 -26.74 -17.16 36.01
N LEU A 75 -26.32 -15.90 35.95
CA LEU A 75 -27.09 -14.74 36.40
C LEU A 75 -26.97 -13.61 35.37
N ARG A 76 -27.88 -12.64 35.40
CA ARG A 76 -27.82 -11.41 34.60
C ARG A 76 -27.55 -10.23 35.53
N VAL A 77 -26.70 -9.31 35.10
CA VAL A 77 -26.48 -8.04 35.80
C VAL A 77 -26.87 -6.92 34.84
N SER A 78 -27.72 -6.00 35.28
CA SER A 78 -28.34 -4.98 34.43
C SER A 78 -27.47 -3.74 34.16
N GLY A 79 -26.22 -3.75 34.63
CA GLY A 79 -25.26 -2.66 34.48
C GLY A 79 -23.96 -2.91 35.23
N TYR A 80 -22.99 -2.01 35.10
CA TYR A 80 -21.68 -2.14 35.74
C TYR A 80 -21.65 -1.38 37.07
N SER A 81 -21.91 -0.07 37.02
CA SER A 81 -22.00 0.82 38.19
C SER A 81 -23.45 1.04 38.62
N ALA A 82 -24.40 1.01 37.69
CA ALA A 82 -25.84 1.16 37.98
C ALA A 82 -26.69 0.46 36.91
N ALA A 83 -27.86 -0.04 37.30
CA ALA A 83 -28.78 -0.68 36.35
C ALA A 83 -29.18 0.29 35.23
N GLY A 84 -28.95 -0.10 33.97
CA GLY A 84 -29.26 0.71 32.79
C GLY A 84 -28.13 1.58 32.26
N ASP A 85 -26.91 1.49 32.79
CA ASP A 85 -25.71 2.20 32.29
C ASP A 85 -25.14 1.66 30.95
N GLY A 86 -25.89 0.80 30.26
CA GLY A 86 -25.50 0.16 28.99
C GLY A 86 -24.73 -1.16 29.16
N ALA A 87 -24.37 -1.54 30.38
CA ALA A 87 -23.59 -2.73 30.68
C ALA A 87 -24.43 -3.94 31.15
N ASP A 88 -25.62 -4.14 30.57
CA ASP A 88 -26.40 -5.36 30.81
C ASP A 88 -25.70 -6.59 30.20
N ALA A 89 -25.45 -7.61 31.02
CA ALA A 89 -24.77 -8.83 30.60
C ALA A 89 -25.19 -10.08 31.36
N LEU A 90 -25.00 -11.23 30.69
CA LEU A 90 -25.07 -12.56 31.27
C LEU A 90 -23.69 -12.96 31.81
N TYR A 91 -23.66 -13.51 33.03
CA TYR A 91 -22.47 -14.08 33.64
C TYR A 91 -22.72 -15.55 33.96
N ARG A 92 -21.76 -16.43 33.65
CA ARG A 92 -21.78 -17.84 34.01
C ARG A 92 -20.95 -18.09 35.27
N ARG A 93 -21.38 -19.05 36.09
CA ARG A 93 -20.60 -19.48 37.26
C ARG A 93 -19.44 -20.38 36.81
N VAL A 94 -18.26 -20.18 37.40
CA VAL A 94 -17.05 -20.97 37.13
C VAL A 94 -16.41 -21.51 38.40
N ALA A 95 -15.66 -22.60 38.28
CA ALA A 95 -15.04 -23.29 39.42
C ALA A 95 -13.80 -22.58 39.98
N SER A 96 -13.15 -21.73 39.18
CA SER A 96 -11.93 -21.00 39.53
C SER A 96 -11.97 -19.59 38.94
N GLN A 97 -11.16 -18.68 39.49
CA GLN A 97 -11.02 -17.31 38.99
C GLN A 97 -10.59 -17.30 37.51
N PRO A 98 -11.34 -16.63 36.60
CA PRO A 98 -10.88 -16.41 35.23
C PRO A 98 -9.61 -15.54 35.18
N ALA A 99 -8.79 -15.69 34.14
CA ALA A 99 -7.56 -14.88 34.00
C ALA A 99 -7.84 -13.41 33.60
N HIS A 100 -8.80 -13.18 32.71
CA HIS A 100 -9.19 -11.84 32.20
C HIS A 100 -10.03 -11.01 33.18
N ASN A 101 -10.23 -9.72 32.90
CA ASN A 101 -10.89 -8.79 33.83
C ASN A 101 -12.43 -8.76 33.74
N GLY A 102 -13.03 -9.38 32.71
CA GLY A 102 -14.48 -9.61 32.61
C GLY A 102 -15.01 -10.65 33.60
N LYS A 103 -14.79 -10.45 34.89
CA LYS A 103 -15.11 -11.38 35.99
C LYS A 103 -15.46 -10.64 37.28
N PHE A 104 -16.16 -11.30 38.19
CA PHE A 104 -16.23 -10.90 39.60
C PHE A 104 -16.41 -12.11 40.50
N GLN A 105 -16.21 -11.90 41.81
CA GLN A 105 -16.52 -12.89 42.85
C GLN A 105 -17.69 -12.36 43.69
N THR A 106 -18.62 -13.23 44.07
CA THR A 106 -19.68 -12.90 45.04
C THR A 106 -19.24 -13.27 46.46
N ARG A 107 -19.91 -12.73 47.49
CA ARG A 107 -19.56 -12.91 48.91
C ARG A 107 -19.54 -14.38 49.37
N ASP A 108 -20.27 -15.25 48.69
CA ASP A 108 -20.23 -16.71 48.91
C ASP A 108 -18.99 -17.40 48.31
N GLY A 109 -18.07 -16.65 47.71
CA GLY A 109 -16.83 -17.14 47.11
C GLY A 109 -16.97 -17.66 45.67
N ALA A 110 -18.19 -17.69 45.11
CA ALA A 110 -18.41 -18.09 43.73
C ALA A 110 -17.81 -17.08 42.73
N TRP A 111 -17.12 -17.62 41.72
CA TRP A 111 -16.60 -16.85 40.60
C TRP A 111 -17.61 -16.81 39.46
N TRP A 112 -17.73 -15.64 38.84
CA TRP A 112 -18.62 -15.35 37.74
C TRP A 112 -17.82 -14.76 36.58
N GLU A 113 -18.01 -15.31 35.39
CA GLU A 113 -17.31 -14.96 34.16
C GLU A 113 -18.29 -14.38 33.15
N LEU A 114 -17.92 -13.27 32.51
CA LEU A 114 -18.71 -12.60 31.50
C LEU A 114 -18.93 -13.50 30.27
N VAL A 115 -20.19 -13.61 29.83
CA VAL A 115 -20.56 -14.29 28.59
C VAL A 115 -20.70 -13.24 27.48
N PRO A 116 -20.21 -13.50 26.24
CA PRO A 116 -20.38 -12.58 25.12
C PRO A 116 -21.85 -12.20 24.87
N PRO A 117 -22.14 -11.01 24.29
CA PRO A 117 -21.21 -10.11 23.59
C PRO A 117 -20.37 -9.21 24.50
N PHE A 118 -19.22 -8.75 23.99
CA PHE A 118 -18.32 -7.83 24.69
C PHE A 118 -18.52 -6.39 24.21
N ASN A 119 -18.64 -5.46 25.17
CA ASN A 119 -18.54 -4.03 24.95
C ASN A 119 -17.80 -3.39 26.15
N ALA A 120 -17.29 -2.17 25.98
CA ALA A 120 -16.47 -1.52 27.01
C ALA A 120 -17.25 -1.07 28.27
N ALA A 121 -18.57 -0.85 28.18
CA ALA A 121 -19.38 -0.47 29.34
C ALA A 121 -19.41 -1.57 30.41
N LEU A 122 -19.25 -2.84 30.01
CA LEU A 122 -19.08 -4.02 30.89
C LEU A 122 -17.83 -3.96 31.81
N PHE A 123 -17.00 -2.94 31.65
CA PHE A 123 -15.80 -2.64 32.43
C PHE A 123 -15.84 -1.25 33.08
N GLY A 124 -17.02 -0.59 33.08
CA GLY A 124 -17.22 0.74 33.64
C GLY A 124 -16.89 1.90 32.71
N VAL A 125 -16.66 1.66 31.41
CA VAL A 125 -16.45 2.77 30.44
C VAL A 125 -17.77 3.49 30.19
N MET A 126 -17.86 4.73 30.65
CA MET A 126 -18.99 5.63 30.42
C MET A 126 -18.68 6.57 29.25
N ALA A 127 -19.70 6.82 28.42
CA ALA A 127 -19.63 7.74 27.27
C ALA A 127 -20.33 9.07 27.58
N ASP A 128 -20.08 9.62 28.77
CA ASP A 128 -20.67 10.84 29.31
C ASP A 128 -19.81 12.11 29.09
N GLY A 129 -18.59 11.95 28.58
CA GLY A 129 -17.60 13.00 28.37
C GLY A 129 -16.95 13.56 29.64
N VAL A 130 -17.17 12.95 30.81
CA VAL A 130 -16.77 13.49 32.12
C VAL A 130 -16.13 12.45 33.05
N THR A 131 -16.58 11.19 32.99
CA THR A 131 -16.05 10.12 33.84
C THR A 131 -14.82 9.50 33.18
N ASP A 132 -13.67 9.56 33.86
CA ASP A 132 -12.42 8.98 33.37
C ASP A 132 -12.55 7.46 33.12
N ALA A 133 -12.48 7.07 31.86
CA ALA A 133 -12.64 5.70 31.42
C ALA A 133 -11.33 4.92 31.36
N ALA A 134 -10.16 5.53 31.65
CA ALA A 134 -8.84 4.94 31.41
C ALA A 134 -8.68 3.50 31.96
N THR A 135 -9.05 3.29 33.23
CA THR A 135 -8.97 1.97 33.88
C THR A 135 -9.96 0.96 33.26
N GLY A 136 -11.19 1.40 32.98
CA GLY A 136 -12.21 0.54 32.37
C GLY A 136 -11.84 0.12 30.96
N LEU A 137 -11.30 1.05 30.16
CA LEU A 137 -10.87 0.80 28.79
C LEU A 137 -9.67 -0.15 28.73
N ALA A 138 -8.67 0.04 29.61
CA ALA A 138 -7.55 -0.89 29.74
C ALA A 138 -8.02 -2.32 30.09
N ASN A 139 -8.97 -2.45 31.04
CA ASN A 139 -9.55 -3.74 31.43
C ASN A 139 -10.36 -4.40 30.31
N ALA A 140 -11.09 -3.59 29.53
CA ALA A 140 -11.86 -4.05 28.37
C ALA A 140 -10.94 -4.57 27.26
N ILE A 141 -9.89 -3.81 26.92
CA ILE A 141 -8.90 -4.18 25.90
C ILE A 141 -8.14 -5.46 26.30
N ALA A 142 -7.62 -5.54 27.53
CA ALA A 142 -6.93 -6.73 28.01
C ALA A 142 -7.82 -7.99 28.00
N THR A 143 -9.12 -7.83 28.28
CA THR A 143 -10.09 -8.94 28.21
C THR A 143 -10.42 -9.33 26.77
N ALA A 144 -10.58 -8.35 25.87
CA ALA A 144 -10.81 -8.59 24.45
C ALA A 144 -9.63 -9.33 23.78
N GLN A 145 -8.40 -8.95 24.12
CA GLN A 145 -7.17 -9.64 23.69
C GLN A 145 -7.11 -11.07 24.23
N PHE A 146 -7.30 -11.27 25.55
CA PHE A 146 -7.23 -12.60 26.16
C PHE A 146 -8.27 -13.58 25.58
N LEU A 147 -9.47 -13.09 25.25
CA LEU A 147 -10.54 -13.91 24.69
C LEU A 147 -10.52 -14.00 23.17
N ASN A 148 -9.64 -13.25 22.50
CA ASN A 148 -9.58 -13.06 21.04
C ASN A 148 -10.96 -12.69 20.46
N GLN A 149 -11.51 -11.57 20.95
CA GLN A 149 -12.83 -11.07 20.58
C GLN A 149 -12.78 -9.57 20.24
N PRO A 150 -13.61 -9.08 19.31
CA PRO A 150 -13.68 -7.65 18.99
C PRO A 150 -14.30 -6.86 20.16
N LEU A 151 -13.81 -5.65 20.39
CA LEU A 151 -14.28 -4.75 21.44
C LEU A 151 -15.17 -3.65 20.86
N GLU A 152 -16.45 -3.65 21.22
CA GLU A 152 -17.36 -2.54 20.90
C GLU A 152 -17.23 -1.41 21.94
N LEU A 153 -16.97 -0.18 21.50
CA LEU A 153 -17.01 1.01 22.36
C LEU A 153 -18.42 1.66 22.34
N PRO A 154 -18.92 2.15 23.49
CA PRO A 154 -20.20 2.87 23.54
C PRO A 154 -20.15 4.17 22.72
N ALA A 155 -21.29 4.54 22.15
CA ALA A 155 -21.44 5.81 21.41
C ALA A 155 -21.54 7.00 22.37
N GLY A 156 -20.89 8.11 22.04
CA GLY A 156 -20.74 9.29 22.89
C GLY A 156 -19.28 9.70 23.07
N ASP A 157 -19.05 10.66 23.96
CA ASP A 157 -17.71 11.15 24.32
C ASP A 157 -17.18 10.33 25.50
N ILE A 158 -15.98 9.75 25.39
CA ILE A 158 -15.35 8.94 26.44
C ILE A 158 -14.12 9.70 26.96
N ALA A 159 -14.13 10.14 28.22
CA ALA A 159 -13.00 10.88 28.80
C ALA A 159 -11.83 9.96 29.13
N ILE A 160 -10.61 10.40 28.80
CA ILE A 160 -9.34 9.75 29.17
C ILE A 160 -8.51 10.80 29.92
N ASP A 161 -8.74 10.84 31.24
CA ASP A 161 -8.15 11.80 32.19
C ASP A 161 -7.06 11.18 33.08
N THR A 162 -6.73 9.91 32.84
CA THR A 162 -5.52 9.23 33.31
C THR A 162 -4.81 8.56 32.11
N PRO A 163 -3.47 8.57 32.00
CA PRO A 163 -2.78 7.87 30.91
C PRO A 163 -2.96 6.36 31.00
N LEU A 164 -3.18 5.69 29.86
CA LEU A 164 -3.14 4.23 29.79
C LEU A 164 -1.68 3.76 29.76
N SER A 165 -1.39 2.60 30.37
CA SER A 165 -0.17 1.85 30.08
C SER A 165 -0.13 1.42 28.61
N THR A 166 1.06 1.34 28.00
CA THR A 166 1.25 0.79 26.65
C THR A 166 0.50 -0.53 26.47
N ILE A 167 -0.34 -0.57 25.44
CA ILE A 167 -1.14 -1.72 25.03
C ILE A 167 -0.30 -2.52 24.04
N ILE A 168 0.32 -3.59 24.53
CA ILE A 168 1.06 -4.52 23.69
C ILE A 168 0.06 -5.32 22.84
N ILE A 169 0.32 -5.47 21.53
CA ILE A 169 -0.48 -6.28 20.60
C ILE A 169 0.32 -7.52 20.21
N PRO A 170 0.05 -8.69 20.85
CA PRO A 170 0.88 -9.88 20.68
C PRO A 170 0.90 -10.42 19.25
N ALA A 171 1.98 -11.11 18.90
CA ALA A 171 2.11 -11.86 17.66
C ALA A 171 0.87 -12.71 17.32
N ASP A 172 0.54 -12.83 16.03
CA ASP A 172 -0.58 -13.64 15.51
C ASP A 172 -1.99 -13.31 16.04
N THR A 173 -2.13 -12.24 16.83
CA THR A 173 -3.44 -11.75 17.31
C THR A 173 -4.01 -10.64 16.42
N THR A 174 -5.30 -10.32 16.61
CA THR A 174 -5.91 -9.10 16.08
C THR A 174 -6.68 -8.38 17.18
N LEU A 175 -6.30 -7.15 17.49
CA LEU A 175 -7.07 -6.26 18.35
C LEU A 175 -8.00 -5.41 17.47
N ASP A 176 -9.28 -5.76 17.43
CA ASP A 176 -10.31 -5.06 16.65
C ASP A 176 -11.24 -4.26 17.58
N ILE A 177 -11.07 -2.93 17.60
CA ILE A 177 -11.85 -1.99 18.39
C ILE A 177 -12.74 -1.18 17.45
N TRP A 178 -14.03 -1.16 17.71
CA TRP A 178 -15.01 -0.60 16.79
C TRP A 178 -16.21 0.04 17.50
N SER A 179 -17.00 0.82 16.78
CA SER A 179 -18.26 1.39 17.28
C SER A 179 -19.39 1.31 16.24
N ARG A 180 -20.63 1.22 16.72
CA ARG A 180 -21.86 1.37 15.92
C ARG A 180 -22.32 2.83 15.77
N GLY A 181 -21.68 3.77 16.45
CA GLY A 181 -22.11 5.16 16.51
C GLY A 181 -20.95 6.15 16.53
N LYS A 182 -21.23 7.41 16.85
CA LYS A 182 -20.22 8.45 17.01
C LYS A 182 -19.53 8.29 18.37
N THR A 183 -18.56 7.38 18.47
CA THR A 183 -17.65 7.32 19.62
C THR A 183 -16.50 8.29 19.41
N ARG A 184 -16.22 9.13 20.40
CA ARG A 184 -15.05 10.02 20.41
C ARG A 184 -14.33 9.94 21.75
N LEU A 185 -13.06 9.59 21.74
CA LEU A 185 -12.21 9.66 22.94
C LEU A 185 -11.79 11.11 23.17
N LEU A 186 -11.91 11.62 24.40
CA LEU A 186 -11.41 12.94 24.80
C LEU A 186 -10.09 12.72 25.56
N ILE A 187 -8.98 13.02 24.90
CA ILE A 187 -7.63 12.70 25.35
C ILE A 187 -7.01 13.92 26.02
N ASN A 188 -7.10 14.00 27.36
CA ASN A 188 -6.85 15.24 28.11
C ASN A 188 -5.49 15.29 28.85
N VAL A 189 -4.93 14.14 29.26
CA VAL A 189 -3.69 14.07 30.06
C VAL A 189 -2.67 13.07 29.51
N GLY A 190 -1.44 13.11 30.02
CA GLY A 190 -0.32 12.23 29.63
C GLY A 190 0.85 13.03 29.06
N ASP A 191 2.04 12.42 29.00
CA ASP A 191 3.21 13.03 28.39
C ASP A 191 4.17 11.97 27.83
N PRO A 192 4.54 12.00 26.54
CA PRO A 192 3.92 12.75 25.44
C PRO A 192 2.70 12.03 24.83
N ALA A 193 2.45 10.77 25.24
CA ALA A 193 1.38 9.91 24.73
C ALA A 193 0.37 9.54 25.81
N CYS A 194 -0.85 9.22 25.39
CA CYS A 194 -1.99 8.99 26.29
C CYS A 194 -2.58 7.58 26.12
N ILE A 195 -2.50 7.06 24.89
CA ILE A 195 -2.75 5.68 24.51
C ILE A 195 -1.63 5.31 23.53
N ASP A 196 -0.84 4.30 23.85
CA ASP A 196 0.23 3.77 22.98
C ASP A 196 -0.10 2.31 22.65
N PHE A 197 -0.38 2.03 21.39
CA PHE A 197 -0.56 0.67 20.87
C PHE A 197 0.77 0.20 20.29
N SER A 198 1.38 -0.81 20.89
CA SER A 198 2.76 -1.17 20.62
C SER A 198 2.97 -2.64 20.29
N GLY A 199 3.99 -2.93 19.48
CA GLY A 199 4.50 -4.29 19.28
C GLY A 199 5.27 -4.82 20.49
N GLU A 200 5.39 -6.13 20.56
CA GLU A 200 6.28 -6.83 21.48
C GLU A 200 7.74 -6.56 21.11
N ILE A 201 8.57 -6.27 22.12
CA ILE A 201 10.03 -6.21 21.96
C ILE A 201 10.57 -7.64 21.93
N VAL A 202 11.14 -8.05 20.79
CA VAL A 202 11.74 -9.38 20.57
C VAL A 202 13.23 -9.37 20.93
N ALA A 203 13.92 -8.30 20.54
CA ALA A 203 15.31 -8.03 20.86
C ALA A 203 15.55 -6.52 20.82
N THR A 204 16.55 -6.05 21.57
CA THR A 204 16.94 -4.64 21.63
C THR A 204 18.43 -4.56 21.95
N ASN A 205 19.10 -3.47 21.55
CA ASN A 205 20.55 -3.30 21.71
C ASN A 205 21.39 -4.39 21.01
N LEU A 206 20.88 -4.95 19.90
CA LEU A 206 21.68 -5.80 19.03
C LEU A 206 22.70 -4.94 18.27
N ALA A 207 23.89 -5.51 18.06
CA ALA A 207 24.97 -4.87 17.34
C ALA A 207 25.11 -5.47 15.93
N LEU A 208 25.40 -4.64 14.94
CA LEU A 208 25.82 -5.09 13.63
C LEU A 208 27.22 -5.73 13.71
N THR A 209 27.43 -6.86 13.05
CA THR A 209 28.75 -7.51 12.93
C THR A 209 29.46 -7.18 11.62
N ALA A 210 28.78 -6.50 10.69
CA ALA A 210 29.32 -5.97 9.44
C ALA A 210 28.61 -4.65 9.10
N PRO A 211 29.26 -3.71 8.39
CA PRO A 211 28.56 -2.54 7.87
C PRO A 211 27.50 -2.96 6.84
N ILE A 212 26.50 -2.11 6.65
CA ILE A 212 25.44 -2.24 5.64
C ILE A 212 25.64 -1.12 4.62
N ALA A 213 25.60 -1.44 3.33
CA ALA A 213 25.55 -0.48 2.24
C ALA A 213 24.11 -0.23 1.76
N TRP A 214 23.86 0.94 1.20
CA TRP A 214 22.64 1.24 0.45
C TRP A 214 22.43 0.18 -0.64
N GLY A 215 21.23 -0.41 -0.69
CA GLY A 215 20.89 -1.50 -1.59
C GLY A 215 21.07 -2.91 -1.01
N ASP A 216 21.76 -3.08 0.12
CA ASP A 216 21.93 -4.40 0.73
C ASP A 216 20.60 -4.97 1.23
N MET A 217 20.39 -6.27 0.99
CA MET A 217 19.23 -7.01 1.48
C MET A 217 19.54 -7.94 2.67
N VAL A 218 20.79 -7.99 3.15
CA VAL A 218 21.20 -8.89 4.24
C VAL A 218 21.94 -8.10 5.31
N ILE A 219 21.45 -8.20 6.54
CA ILE A 219 22.03 -7.59 7.73
C ILE A 219 22.63 -8.71 8.58
N ASN A 220 23.86 -8.51 9.07
CA ASN A 220 24.49 -9.44 10.01
C ASN A 220 24.48 -8.81 11.41
N VAL A 221 23.78 -9.45 12.35
CA VAL A 221 23.71 -9.03 13.77
C VAL A 221 24.56 -9.95 14.66
N ASN A 222 24.77 -9.57 15.91
CA ASN A 222 25.47 -10.40 16.90
C ASN A 222 24.61 -11.57 17.44
N ASP A 223 23.29 -11.42 17.47
CA ASP A 223 22.34 -12.47 17.88
C ASP A 223 20.98 -12.25 17.19
N ALA A 224 20.52 -13.21 16.39
CA ALA A 224 19.18 -13.22 15.79
C ALA A 224 18.28 -14.34 16.33
N SER A 225 18.67 -15.01 17.43
CA SER A 225 18.04 -16.26 17.88
C SER A 225 16.57 -16.15 18.31
N SER A 226 16.10 -14.97 18.72
CA SER A 226 14.69 -14.70 19.05
C SER A 226 13.85 -14.17 17.87
N ALA A 227 14.50 -13.77 16.78
CA ALA A 227 13.87 -13.17 15.61
C ALA A 227 13.12 -14.22 14.78
N HIS A 228 12.05 -13.80 14.10
CA HIS A 228 11.21 -14.64 13.24
C HIS A 228 10.96 -13.95 11.89
N VAL A 229 10.62 -14.75 10.88
CA VAL A 229 10.21 -14.22 9.56
C VAL A 229 8.93 -13.41 9.72
N GLY A 230 8.92 -12.21 9.15
CA GLY A 230 7.83 -11.26 9.25
C GLY A 230 7.96 -10.24 10.39
N ASP A 231 8.93 -10.39 11.29
CA ASP A 231 9.24 -9.37 12.31
C ASP A 231 9.68 -8.05 11.68
N ILE A 232 9.48 -6.98 12.45
CA ILE A 232 9.97 -5.63 12.15
C ILE A 232 11.37 -5.48 12.76
N LEU A 233 12.35 -5.12 11.94
CA LEU A 233 13.71 -4.81 12.34
C LEU A 233 13.94 -3.30 12.16
N PHE A 234 14.33 -2.62 13.25
CA PHE A 234 14.62 -1.19 13.26
C PHE A 234 16.12 -0.96 13.51
N LEU A 235 16.73 -0.12 12.68
CA LEU A 235 18.10 0.36 12.84
C LEU A 235 18.07 1.85 13.21
N ASN A 236 18.85 2.20 14.23
CA ASN A 236 19.05 3.57 14.66
C ASN A 236 20.55 3.83 14.88
N SER A 237 21.03 5.01 14.50
CA SER A 237 22.30 5.53 14.98
C SER A 237 22.18 7.03 15.27
N ASP A 238 23.01 7.54 16.19
CA ASP A 238 23.04 8.95 16.59
C ASP A 238 23.76 9.83 15.54
N THR A 239 23.53 9.54 14.26
CA THR A 239 24.24 10.11 13.12
C THR A 239 23.27 10.96 12.31
N GLN A 240 23.25 12.26 12.59
CA GLN A 240 22.47 13.24 11.84
C GLN A 240 22.79 13.19 10.34
N VAL A 241 21.74 13.22 9.50
CA VAL A 241 21.86 13.13 8.02
C VAL A 241 21.70 14.49 7.33
N GLU A 242 20.90 15.39 7.92
CA GLU A 242 20.45 16.65 7.29
C GLU A 242 20.46 17.82 8.29
N THR A 243 20.51 19.07 7.81
CA THR A 243 20.74 20.26 8.66
C THR A 243 19.50 21.10 8.97
N SER A 244 18.31 20.69 8.52
CA SER A 244 17.06 21.46 8.70
C SER A 244 16.30 21.08 9.97
N TYR A 245 16.24 19.79 10.33
CA TYR A 245 15.41 19.30 11.44
C TYR A 245 16.17 18.51 12.51
N GLY A 246 17.39 18.06 12.20
CA GLY A 246 18.22 17.28 13.12
C GLY A 246 17.87 15.80 13.15
N TYR A 247 17.32 15.23 12.06
CA TYR A 247 16.93 13.83 12.07
C TYR A 247 18.14 12.88 11.94
N ASP A 248 18.27 12.01 12.94
CA ASP A 248 19.22 10.92 13.04
C ASP A 248 18.92 9.79 12.05
N LYS A 249 19.96 9.09 11.60
CA LYS A 249 19.87 8.03 10.59
C LYS A 249 19.08 6.82 11.11
N GLN A 250 17.86 6.65 10.58
CA GLN A 250 16.93 5.59 10.98
C GLN A 250 16.43 4.80 9.77
N MET A 251 16.28 3.48 9.95
CA MET A 251 15.72 2.57 8.95
C MET A 251 14.81 1.55 9.61
N LEU A 252 13.74 1.18 8.91
CA LEU A 252 12.90 0.03 9.21
C LEU A 252 13.06 -0.99 8.09
N GLY A 253 12.97 -2.28 8.41
CA GLY A 253 12.87 -3.37 7.45
C GLY A 253 12.02 -4.51 8.01
N VAL A 254 11.53 -5.37 7.13
CA VAL A 254 10.80 -6.59 7.51
C VAL A 254 11.69 -7.79 7.26
N ILE A 255 11.77 -8.73 8.20
CA ILE A 255 12.57 -9.94 8.05
C ILE A 255 11.91 -10.89 7.03
N ALA A 256 12.61 -11.18 5.93
CA ALA A 256 12.20 -12.13 4.90
C ALA A 256 12.72 -13.55 5.18
N SER A 257 13.95 -13.69 5.69
CA SER A 257 14.53 -14.98 6.08
C SER A 257 15.64 -14.80 7.11
N ILE A 258 15.96 -15.88 7.83
CA ILE A 258 17.01 -15.90 8.87
C ILE A 258 17.91 -17.11 8.61
N ASN A 259 19.21 -16.88 8.52
CA ASN A 259 20.22 -17.93 8.44
C ASN A 259 21.27 -17.69 9.53
N ALA A 260 21.09 -18.36 10.68
CA ALA A 260 21.78 -18.03 11.92
C ALA A 260 21.65 -16.51 12.22
N ASN A 261 22.77 -15.78 12.24
CA ASN A 261 22.80 -14.34 12.51
C ASN A 261 22.70 -13.43 11.27
N ALA A 262 22.61 -14.01 10.07
CA ALA A 262 22.35 -13.28 8.83
C ALA A 262 20.83 -13.17 8.61
N VAL A 263 20.31 -11.95 8.68
CA VAL A 263 18.89 -11.61 8.54
C VAL A 263 18.68 -10.99 7.17
N SER A 264 17.91 -11.65 6.30
CA SER A 264 17.52 -11.09 5.00
C SER A 264 16.27 -10.24 5.15
N LEU A 265 16.21 -9.12 4.45
CA LEU A 265 15.08 -8.20 4.44
C LEU A 265 14.16 -8.42 3.23
N VAL A 266 12.89 -8.00 3.37
CA VAL A 266 11.92 -7.93 2.25
C VAL A 266 12.29 -6.80 1.28
N GLU A 267 12.76 -5.67 1.80
CA GLU A 267 13.20 -4.49 1.04
C GLU A 267 14.68 -4.17 1.32
N PRO A 268 15.42 -3.62 0.34
CA PRO A 268 16.81 -3.25 0.53
C PRO A 268 17.00 -2.06 1.48
N ALA A 269 18.21 -1.95 2.05
CA ALA A 269 18.60 -0.82 2.89
C ALA A 269 18.62 0.51 2.11
N ASN A 270 17.98 1.53 2.67
CA ASN A 270 17.90 2.88 2.10
C ASN A 270 19.00 3.84 2.64
N PHE A 271 19.93 3.33 3.44
CA PHE A 271 21.04 4.07 4.06
C PHE A 271 22.28 3.16 4.20
N ASP A 272 23.47 3.76 4.23
CA ASP A 272 24.67 3.09 4.73
C ASP A 272 24.75 3.17 6.27
N PHE A 273 24.97 2.03 6.92
CA PHE A 273 25.16 1.94 8.38
C PHE A 273 26.55 1.38 8.70
N SER A 274 27.30 2.08 9.55
CA SER A 274 28.55 1.51 10.08
C SER A 274 28.27 0.63 11.31
N ALA A 275 29.04 -0.43 11.46
CA ALA A 275 28.77 -1.44 12.49
C ALA A 275 28.95 -0.92 13.94
N LEU A 276 29.72 0.17 14.13
CA LEU A 276 30.08 0.70 15.44
C LEU A 276 29.07 1.69 16.02
N GLU A 277 28.29 2.38 15.17
CA GLU A 277 27.34 3.43 15.58
C GLU A 277 25.88 2.94 15.62
N THR A 278 25.61 1.76 15.06
CA THR A 278 24.23 1.33 14.75
C THR A 278 23.71 0.32 15.76
N VAL A 279 22.61 0.69 16.41
CA VAL A 279 21.81 -0.19 17.26
C VAL A 279 20.68 -0.80 16.46
N VAL A 280 20.48 -2.12 16.61
CA VAL A 280 19.37 -2.86 16.01
C VAL A 280 18.39 -3.31 17.11
N SER A 281 17.10 -3.08 16.86
CA SER A 281 15.99 -3.61 17.67
C SER A 281 15.04 -4.41 16.78
N ILE A 282 14.45 -5.46 17.33
CA ILE A 282 13.50 -6.33 16.62
C ILE A 282 12.19 -6.33 17.41
N TYR A 283 11.09 -6.15 16.68
CA TYR A 283 9.75 -6.07 17.21
C TYR A 283 8.83 -7.03 16.46
N ARG A 284 7.80 -7.52 17.16
CA ARG A 284 6.77 -8.39 16.60
C ARG A 284 5.41 -7.88 17.04
N SER A 285 4.44 -7.85 16.14
CA SER A 285 3.12 -7.32 16.44
C SER A 285 2.02 -8.10 15.72
N GLY A 286 0.90 -8.27 16.43
CA GLY A 286 -0.37 -8.58 15.80
C GLY A 286 -0.97 -7.34 15.12
N MET A 287 -2.14 -7.53 14.52
CA MET A 287 -2.82 -6.49 13.75
C MET A 287 -3.75 -5.64 14.63
N LEU A 288 -3.62 -4.31 14.55
CA LEU A 288 -4.58 -3.37 15.13
C LEU A 288 -5.64 -2.99 14.10
N ARG A 289 -6.91 -2.93 14.51
CA ARG A 289 -8.01 -2.34 13.72
C ARG A 289 -8.81 -1.38 14.59
N LEU A 290 -8.91 -0.12 14.15
CA LEU A 290 -9.77 0.91 14.76
C LEU A 290 -10.83 1.35 13.74
N ARG A 291 -12.12 1.13 14.04
CA ARG A 291 -13.21 1.32 13.07
C ARG A 291 -14.35 2.16 13.63
N GLY A 292 -14.59 3.34 13.07
CA GLY A 292 -15.63 4.26 13.55
C GLY A 292 -15.30 4.95 14.89
N ILE A 293 -14.03 4.88 15.33
CA ILE A 293 -13.56 5.51 16.56
C ILE A 293 -12.89 6.84 16.20
N SER A 294 -13.41 7.93 16.76
CA SER A 294 -12.79 9.27 16.66
C SER A 294 -12.04 9.59 17.95
N TRP A 295 -11.14 10.57 17.92
CA TRP A 295 -10.57 11.14 19.14
C TRP A 295 -10.24 12.62 18.99
N LYS A 296 -10.39 13.34 20.11
CA LYS A 296 -9.99 14.73 20.27
C LYS A 296 -8.86 14.82 21.28
N CYS A 297 -7.75 15.46 20.91
CA CYS A 297 -6.57 15.60 21.73
C CYS A 297 -6.45 17.02 22.30
N ALA A 298 -6.19 17.12 23.61
CA ALA A 298 -5.70 18.33 24.23
C ALA A 298 -4.28 18.69 23.74
N LEU A 299 -3.79 19.89 24.06
CA LEU A 299 -2.51 20.39 23.57
C LEU A 299 -1.34 19.46 23.98
N GLY A 300 -0.56 19.02 23.01
CA GLY A 300 0.55 18.07 23.23
C GLY A 300 0.11 16.69 23.77
N LYS A 301 -1.11 16.25 23.47
CA LYS A 301 -1.66 14.90 23.78
C LYS A 301 -1.93 14.14 22.48
N ARG A 302 -1.88 12.80 22.52
CA ARG A 302 -1.97 11.98 21.30
C ARG A 302 -2.18 10.49 21.55
N VAL A 303 -2.51 9.79 20.46
CA VAL A 303 -2.42 8.34 20.33
C VAL A 303 -1.11 7.99 19.60
N ASP A 304 -0.34 7.04 20.11
CA ASP A 304 0.86 6.51 19.45
C ASP A 304 0.59 5.09 18.93
N PHE A 305 1.02 4.79 17.70
CA PHE A 305 1.22 3.42 17.22
C PHE A 305 2.74 3.20 17.12
N THR A 306 3.23 2.13 17.75
CA THR A 306 4.66 1.89 17.91
C THR A 306 5.00 0.47 17.46
N SER A 307 5.89 0.30 16.48
CA SER A 307 6.34 -1.02 16.01
C SER A 307 5.21 -1.98 15.57
N LEU A 308 4.12 -1.43 15.01
CA LEU A 308 2.95 -2.19 14.54
C LEU A 308 3.06 -2.57 13.06
N LYS A 309 2.65 -3.80 12.73
CA LYS A 309 2.55 -4.30 11.37
C LYS A 309 1.10 -4.28 10.87
N ALA A 310 0.89 -3.67 9.71
CA ALA A 310 -0.40 -3.49 9.04
C ALA A 310 -1.56 -2.97 9.93
N PRO A 311 -1.36 -1.97 10.81
CA PRO A 311 -2.48 -1.38 11.56
C PRO A 311 -3.44 -0.64 10.61
N TYR A 312 -4.75 -0.81 10.84
CA TYR A 312 -5.82 -0.23 10.02
C TYR A 312 -6.69 0.73 10.82
N ILE A 313 -6.96 1.91 10.28
CA ILE A 313 -7.90 2.89 10.82
C ILE A 313 -8.92 3.25 9.74
N CYS A 314 -10.21 3.21 10.06
CA CYS A 314 -11.23 3.75 9.17
C CYS A 314 -12.38 4.46 9.87
N ASP A 315 -13.05 5.36 9.13
CA ASP A 315 -14.24 6.10 9.57
C ASP A 315 -14.00 6.94 10.85
N ALA A 316 -12.80 7.51 10.96
CA ALA A 316 -12.31 8.19 12.15
C ALA A 316 -12.20 9.71 11.95
N THR A 317 -12.52 10.48 13.00
CA THR A 317 -12.17 11.90 13.10
C THR A 317 -11.04 12.09 14.11
N LEU A 318 -9.94 12.71 13.68
CA LEU A 318 -8.78 13.06 14.49
C LEU A 318 -8.79 14.59 14.65
N GLU A 319 -9.02 15.06 15.87
CA GLU A 319 -9.29 16.47 16.18
C GLU A 319 -8.30 17.01 17.23
N GLY A 320 -7.74 18.20 17.03
CA GLY A 320 -7.04 18.94 18.10
C GLY A 320 -7.93 20.00 18.76
N THR A 321 -7.36 20.86 19.60
CA THR A 321 -8.13 21.84 20.38
C THR A 321 -8.61 23.04 19.56
N GLU A 322 -7.82 23.49 18.59
CA GLU A 322 -7.99 24.75 17.85
C GLU A 322 -7.25 24.71 16.51
N VAL A 323 -7.58 25.61 15.58
CA VAL A 323 -6.91 25.68 14.27
C VAL A 323 -5.38 25.71 14.46
N ARG A 324 -4.69 24.71 13.89
CA ARG A 324 -3.23 24.51 13.97
C ARG A 324 -2.66 24.34 15.39
N ALA A 325 -3.46 23.85 16.35
CA ALA A 325 -3.02 23.48 17.69
C ALA A 325 -1.74 22.64 17.64
N ALA A 326 -0.75 22.90 18.51
CA ALA A 326 0.51 22.16 18.58
C ALA A 326 0.31 20.75 19.18
N THR A 327 -0.37 19.91 18.41
CA THR A 327 -0.91 18.61 18.79
C THR A 327 -0.86 17.70 17.58
N ASP A 328 -0.19 16.56 17.71
CA ASP A 328 -0.10 15.55 16.66
C ASP A 328 -1.05 14.42 17.06
N CYS A 329 -2.27 14.36 16.52
CA CYS A 329 -3.34 13.52 17.09
C CYS A 329 -3.04 12.01 17.03
N LEU A 330 -2.24 11.57 16.05
CA LEU A 330 -1.75 10.21 15.86
C LEU A 330 -0.28 10.25 15.43
N VAL A 331 0.60 9.56 16.15
CA VAL A 331 2.00 9.36 15.73
C VAL A 331 2.26 7.90 15.43
N LEU A 332 2.80 7.62 14.26
CA LEU A 332 3.20 6.29 13.80
C LEU A 332 4.72 6.22 13.88
N ARG A 333 5.25 5.29 14.68
CA ARG A 333 6.69 5.11 14.90
C ARG A 333 7.09 3.68 14.59
N MET A 334 8.10 3.48 13.76
CA MET A 334 8.61 2.13 13.42
C MET A 334 7.51 1.19 12.88
N CYS A 335 6.44 1.74 12.30
CA CYS A 335 5.29 0.98 11.83
C CYS A 335 5.43 0.59 10.36
N GLU A 336 4.92 -0.59 10.00
CA GLU A 336 4.99 -1.13 8.64
C GLU A 336 3.58 -1.28 8.06
N GLY A 337 3.36 -0.83 6.82
CA GLY A 337 2.15 -1.16 6.06
C GLY A 337 0.85 -0.53 6.60
N VAL A 338 0.95 0.61 7.29
CA VAL A 338 -0.21 1.29 7.92
C VAL A 338 -1.26 1.67 6.86
N ARG A 339 -2.54 1.48 7.17
CA ARG A 339 -3.64 1.85 6.26
C ARG A 339 -4.67 2.73 6.96
N GLY A 340 -4.95 3.91 6.38
CA GLY A 340 -5.98 4.83 6.83
C GLY A 340 -7.00 5.14 5.72
N GLU A 341 -8.29 5.06 6.02
CA GLU A 341 -9.33 5.31 5.02
C GLU A 341 -10.54 6.09 5.58
N ARG A 342 -11.16 6.97 4.79
CA ARG A 342 -12.36 7.73 5.17
C ARG A 342 -12.13 8.54 6.45
N LEU A 343 -11.08 9.36 6.44
CA LEU A 343 -10.57 10.09 7.61
C LEU A 343 -10.99 11.56 7.59
N ARG A 344 -11.26 12.12 8.77
CA ARG A 344 -11.49 13.55 8.98
C ARG A 344 -10.43 14.11 9.92
N LEU A 345 -9.61 15.04 9.45
CA LEU A 345 -8.46 15.59 10.16
C LEU A 345 -8.75 17.08 10.44
N LEU A 346 -8.84 17.47 11.70
CA LEU A 346 -9.40 18.76 12.10
C LEU A 346 -8.55 19.47 13.18
N ASN A 347 -8.38 20.78 13.05
CA ASN A 347 -7.92 21.66 14.14
C ASN A 347 -6.65 21.19 14.88
N SER A 348 -5.61 20.82 14.15
CA SER A 348 -4.34 20.34 14.71
C SER A 348 -3.18 20.70 13.77
N ARG A 349 -1.95 20.71 14.28
CA ARG A 349 -0.76 20.98 13.47
C ARG A 349 -0.53 19.85 12.46
N TYR A 350 -0.27 18.64 12.96
CA TYR A 350 0.00 17.43 12.18
C TYR A 350 -0.90 16.27 12.67
N PRO A 351 -2.19 16.21 12.28
CA PRO A 351 -3.12 15.22 12.82
C PRO A 351 -2.66 13.76 12.70
N ILE A 352 -1.92 13.44 11.63
CA ILE A 352 -1.19 12.19 11.50
C ILE A 352 0.28 12.51 11.23
N ASN A 353 1.16 11.91 12.01
CA ASN A 353 2.61 12.06 11.93
C ASN A 353 3.20 10.66 11.65
N VAL A 354 3.77 10.46 10.46
CA VAL A 354 4.41 9.21 10.01
C VAL A 354 5.91 9.37 10.21
N SER A 355 6.47 8.69 11.21
CA SER A 355 7.79 8.99 11.77
C SER A 355 8.64 7.74 12.05
N ASN A 356 9.86 7.95 12.54
CA ASN A 356 10.83 6.93 12.95
C ASN A 356 10.95 5.78 11.92
N ALA A 357 11.27 6.16 10.69
CA ALA A 357 11.41 5.27 9.53
C ALA A 357 10.21 4.36 9.21
N SER A 358 9.00 4.65 9.72
CA SER A 358 7.76 3.93 9.36
C SER A 358 7.55 3.86 7.84
N ARG A 359 7.07 2.73 7.32
CA ARG A 359 7.04 2.48 5.87
C ARG A 359 5.70 2.04 5.32
N ASN A 360 5.61 2.12 3.99
CA ASN A 360 4.56 1.52 3.18
C ASN A 360 3.15 1.91 3.66
N SER A 361 3.05 3.14 4.16
CA SER A 361 1.85 3.67 4.79
C SER A 361 0.95 4.32 3.74
N GLU A 362 -0.31 3.94 3.69
CA GLU A 362 -1.29 4.46 2.74
C GLU A 362 -2.47 5.12 3.46
N PHE A 363 -2.79 6.36 3.09
CA PHE A 363 -3.94 7.11 3.58
C PHE A 363 -4.82 7.56 2.42
N SER A 364 -6.13 7.35 2.52
CA SER A 364 -7.04 7.78 1.45
C SER A 364 -8.44 8.19 1.88
N ASP A 365 -9.12 8.94 1.00
CA ASP A 365 -10.45 9.52 1.21
C ASP A 365 -10.48 10.41 2.45
N ILE A 366 -9.72 11.50 2.38
CA ILE A 366 -9.41 12.37 3.52
C ILE A 366 -10.10 13.73 3.37
N TYR A 367 -10.77 14.18 4.43
CA TYR A 367 -11.19 15.56 4.60
C TYR A 367 -10.30 16.24 5.65
N ALA A 368 -9.71 17.39 5.32
CA ALA A 368 -8.70 18.04 6.16
C ALA A 368 -9.00 19.55 6.35
N GLU A 369 -9.19 20.01 7.59
CA GLU A 369 -9.61 21.40 7.85
C GLU A 369 -8.93 22.05 9.07
N GLY A 370 -8.42 23.28 8.89
CA GLY A 370 -7.86 24.09 9.97
C GLY A 370 -6.48 23.61 10.45
N LEU A 371 -5.66 23.10 9.53
CA LEU A 371 -4.41 22.39 9.83
C LEU A 371 -3.16 23.18 9.42
N GLN A 372 -1.98 22.74 9.86
CA GLN A 372 -0.72 23.16 9.22
C GLN A 372 -0.55 22.31 7.96
N HIS A 373 -0.34 21.00 8.13
CA HIS A 373 -0.54 20.02 7.05
C HIS A 373 -1.12 18.70 7.58
N PRO A 374 -1.89 17.94 6.77
CA PRO A 374 -2.81 16.94 7.31
C PRO A 374 -2.14 15.64 7.73
N ILE A 375 -1.16 15.17 6.94
CA ILE A 375 -0.41 13.96 7.19
C ILE A 375 1.05 14.29 6.88
N ASP A 376 1.90 14.25 7.90
CA ASP A 376 3.32 14.54 7.78
C ASP A 376 4.14 13.26 7.68
N ALA A 377 4.83 13.06 6.56
CA ALA A 377 5.88 12.05 6.48
C ALA A 377 7.22 12.69 6.87
N ASN A 378 7.80 12.24 7.98
CA ASN A 378 9.02 12.82 8.56
C ASN A 378 9.95 11.73 9.11
N ASN A 379 11.09 12.16 9.65
CA ASN A 379 12.08 11.30 10.32
C ASN A 379 12.32 9.97 9.58
N TRP A 380 12.62 10.10 8.29
CA TRP A 380 12.96 9.01 7.36
C TRP A 380 11.87 7.99 7.07
N ALA A 381 10.59 8.34 7.32
CA ALA A 381 9.46 7.57 6.81
C ALA A 381 9.61 7.29 5.30
N TYR A 382 9.21 6.10 4.86
CA TYR A 382 9.52 5.58 3.53
C TYR A 382 8.26 5.14 2.78
N ASN A 383 8.11 5.54 1.52
CA ASN A 383 7.00 5.13 0.64
C ASN A 383 5.61 5.42 1.24
N THR A 384 5.43 6.62 1.82
CA THR A 384 4.13 7.06 2.36
C THR A 384 3.27 7.64 1.23
N THR A 385 2.08 7.05 1.01
CA THR A 385 1.13 7.47 -0.04
C THR A 385 -0.12 8.10 0.58
N ILE A 386 -0.41 9.33 0.18
CA ILE A 386 -1.55 10.14 0.64
C ILE A 386 -2.39 10.49 -0.59
N LYS A 387 -3.61 9.97 -0.70
CA LYS A 387 -4.43 10.11 -1.92
C LYS A 387 -5.88 10.48 -1.68
N ARG A 388 -6.51 11.14 -2.66
CA ARG A 388 -7.94 11.56 -2.59
C ARG A 388 -8.22 12.40 -1.35
N ILE A 389 -7.55 13.55 -1.26
CA ILE A 389 -7.64 14.46 -0.12
C ILE A 389 -8.27 15.80 -0.53
N THR A 390 -9.26 16.24 0.24
CA THR A 390 -9.85 17.59 0.14
C THR A 390 -9.45 18.40 1.38
N GLY A 391 -8.67 19.46 1.16
CA GLY A 391 -8.20 20.35 2.21
C GLY A 391 -8.81 21.74 2.15
N LEU A 392 -9.25 22.29 3.28
CA LEU A 392 -9.79 23.63 3.42
C LEU A 392 -9.11 24.36 4.59
N ASN A 393 -8.71 25.63 4.41
CA ASN A 393 -8.16 26.44 5.51
C ASN A 393 -6.90 25.81 6.17
N ASN A 394 -6.05 25.17 5.37
CA ASN A 394 -4.77 24.58 5.80
C ASN A 394 -3.60 25.49 5.36
N THR A 395 -2.42 25.37 5.99
CA THR A 395 -1.19 26.04 5.49
C THR A 395 -0.74 25.40 4.18
N ALA A 396 -0.67 24.07 4.14
CA ALA A 396 -0.39 23.29 2.94
C ALA A 396 -1.07 21.92 3.05
N VAL A 397 -1.48 21.32 1.94
CA VAL A 397 -1.88 19.89 1.93
C VAL A 397 -0.76 19.00 1.43
N VAL A 398 -0.04 19.43 0.39
CA VAL A 398 1.07 18.68 -0.20
C VAL A 398 2.38 19.14 0.44
N GLU A 399 2.65 18.69 1.66
CA GLU A 399 3.89 19.02 2.36
C GLU A 399 4.39 17.83 3.20
N CYS A 400 5.71 17.67 3.28
CA CYS A 400 6.35 16.70 4.16
C CYS A 400 7.71 17.22 4.67
N HIS A 401 8.30 16.48 5.60
CA HIS A 401 9.64 16.69 6.13
C HIS A 401 10.62 15.62 5.57
N PRO A 402 11.91 15.60 5.95
CA PRO A 402 12.87 14.60 5.48
C PRO A 402 12.39 13.15 5.65
N SER A 403 12.14 12.54 4.49
CA SER A 403 11.50 11.24 4.26
C SER A 403 11.94 10.71 2.89
N PHE A 404 11.49 9.53 2.51
CA PHE A 404 11.78 8.91 1.21
C PHE A 404 10.46 8.54 0.52
N GLU A 405 10.37 8.79 -0.79
CA GLU A 405 9.27 8.29 -1.62
C GLU A 405 7.86 8.71 -1.12
N THR A 406 7.74 9.89 -0.52
CA THR A 406 6.46 10.46 -0.09
C THR A 406 5.65 10.92 -1.30
N LYS A 407 4.38 10.50 -1.37
CA LYS A 407 3.54 10.54 -2.57
C LYS A 407 2.19 11.16 -2.26
N PHE A 408 1.83 12.20 -3.02
CA PHE A 408 0.53 12.86 -2.96
C PHE A 408 -0.23 12.70 -4.28
N GLU A 409 -1.49 12.26 -4.22
CA GLU A 409 -2.31 12.00 -5.40
C GLU A 409 -3.76 12.47 -5.24
N ASP A 410 -4.39 12.98 -6.30
CA ASP A 410 -5.80 13.40 -6.30
C ASP A 410 -6.10 14.39 -5.17
N VAL A 411 -5.33 15.47 -5.13
CA VAL A 411 -5.40 16.51 -4.09
C VAL A 411 -6.24 17.68 -4.59
N VAL A 412 -7.18 18.12 -3.77
CA VAL A 412 -7.85 19.42 -3.93
C VAL A 412 -7.64 20.22 -2.66
N ASP A 413 -6.98 21.38 -2.73
CA ASP A 413 -6.79 22.24 -1.57
C ASP A 413 -7.15 23.71 -1.78
N VAL A 414 -7.65 24.33 -0.71
CA VAL A 414 -7.94 25.76 -0.62
C VAL A 414 -7.07 26.33 0.50
N ILE A 415 -5.97 26.96 0.10
CA ILE A 415 -4.92 27.45 0.98
C ILE A 415 -5.23 28.89 1.42
N VAL A 416 -4.89 29.22 2.67
CA VAL A 416 -5.18 30.52 3.30
C VAL A 416 -3.95 31.43 3.40
N PRO A 417 -4.14 32.77 3.57
CA PRO A 417 -3.09 33.76 3.30
C PRO A 417 -1.94 33.92 4.31
N ASP A 418 -1.58 32.88 5.08
CA ASP A 418 -0.46 32.98 6.03
C ASP A 418 0.91 32.71 5.38
N GLN A 419 1.97 33.29 5.95
CA GLN A 419 3.27 33.44 5.28
C GLN A 419 4.10 32.14 5.15
N GLN A 420 3.50 30.97 5.33
CA GLN A 420 4.14 29.65 5.19
C GLN A 420 3.46 28.75 4.14
N ALA A 421 2.47 29.27 3.41
CA ALA A 421 1.66 28.53 2.45
C ALA A 421 2.46 28.00 1.23
N SER A 422 3.02 26.78 1.31
CA SER A 422 3.65 26.12 0.18
C SER A 422 2.63 25.35 -0.67
N LEU A 423 2.63 25.55 -1.99
CA LEU A 423 1.76 24.81 -2.91
C LEU A 423 2.10 23.31 -2.94
N VAL A 424 3.40 23.01 -3.05
CA VAL A 424 3.96 21.66 -3.00
C VAL A 424 5.32 21.72 -2.32
N GLY A 425 5.39 21.21 -1.09
CA GLY A 425 6.57 21.15 -0.22
C GLY A 425 7.08 19.73 -0.02
N LEU A 426 7.49 19.05 -1.11
CA LEU A 426 8.11 17.73 -1.00
C LEU A 426 9.56 17.84 -0.48
N ARG A 427 9.76 17.69 0.83
CA ARG A 427 11.09 17.59 1.45
C ARG A 427 11.58 16.14 1.58
N CYS A 428 11.21 15.27 0.65
CA CYS A 428 11.66 13.87 0.61
C CYS A 428 12.74 13.63 -0.47
N TYR A 429 13.51 12.56 -0.32
CA TYR A 429 14.20 11.97 -1.47
C TYR A 429 13.16 11.33 -2.41
N GLY A 430 13.25 11.62 -3.70
CA GLY A 430 12.31 11.15 -4.71
C GLY A 430 10.88 11.67 -4.50
N GLY A 431 9.91 10.76 -4.56
CA GLY A 431 8.49 11.01 -4.31
C GLY A 431 7.76 11.74 -5.45
N HIS A 432 6.45 11.93 -5.30
CA HIS A 432 5.65 12.63 -6.31
C HIS A 432 4.47 13.42 -5.78
N ALA A 433 4.04 14.41 -6.56
CA ALA A 433 2.74 15.04 -6.42
C ALA A 433 2.02 14.96 -7.78
N LYS A 434 0.82 14.35 -7.80
CA LYS A 434 0.06 14.10 -9.03
C LYS A 434 -1.39 14.51 -8.89
N ARG A 435 -1.95 15.10 -9.96
CA ARG A 435 -3.37 15.48 -10.05
C ARG A 435 -3.76 16.37 -8.87
N VAL A 436 -2.96 17.42 -8.65
CA VAL A 436 -3.10 18.38 -7.55
C VAL A 436 -3.77 19.64 -8.07
N ARG A 437 -4.89 20.05 -7.47
CA ARG A 437 -5.56 21.32 -7.77
C ARG A 437 -5.59 22.19 -6.52
N SER A 438 -4.81 23.25 -6.54
CA SER A 438 -4.74 24.23 -5.47
C SER A 438 -5.40 25.55 -5.83
N VAL A 439 -6.16 26.09 -4.88
CA VAL A 439 -6.73 27.43 -4.92
C VAL A 439 -6.11 28.23 -3.79
N ASP A 440 -5.01 28.93 -4.10
CA ASP A 440 -4.39 29.86 -3.16
C ASP A 440 -5.19 31.16 -3.09
N THR A 441 -5.66 31.50 -1.89
CA THR A 441 -6.35 32.76 -1.59
C THR A 441 -5.39 33.88 -1.17
N SER A 442 -4.12 33.56 -0.86
CA SER A 442 -3.06 34.53 -0.61
C SER A 442 -2.79 35.36 -1.87
N LEU A 443 -2.55 36.66 -1.72
CA LEU A 443 -2.20 37.55 -2.84
C LEU A 443 -0.68 37.57 -3.12
N THR A 444 0.07 36.61 -2.57
CA THR A 444 1.54 36.59 -2.52
C THR A 444 2.09 35.32 -3.16
N PRO A 445 2.94 35.39 -4.20
CA PRO A 445 3.62 34.21 -4.73
C PRO A 445 4.48 33.53 -3.66
N VAL A 446 4.42 32.20 -3.57
CA VAL A 446 5.24 31.42 -2.63
C VAL A 446 6.13 30.44 -3.40
N SER A 447 7.43 30.45 -3.09
CA SER A 447 8.44 29.55 -3.66
C SER A 447 8.20 28.10 -3.23
N GLY A 448 8.37 27.15 -4.15
CA GLY A 448 8.33 25.72 -3.81
C GLY A 448 9.48 25.34 -2.87
N ALA A 449 9.20 24.56 -1.82
CA ALA A 449 10.23 24.14 -0.87
C ALA A 449 11.14 23.05 -1.48
N GLY A 450 12.44 23.34 -1.55
CA GLY A 450 13.42 22.50 -2.24
C GLY A 450 14.00 21.35 -1.42
N GLY A 451 13.33 20.20 -1.40
CA GLY A 451 13.89 18.89 -1.03
C GLY A 451 14.47 18.76 0.39
N VAL A 452 15.35 17.77 0.57
CA VAL A 452 16.14 17.57 1.80
C VAL A 452 17.39 18.48 1.73
N ILE A 453 17.89 18.93 2.89
CA ILE A 453 19.17 19.66 3.00
C ILE A 453 20.21 18.74 3.65
N SER A 454 20.77 17.81 2.87
CA SER A 454 21.67 16.79 3.42
C SER A 454 23.08 17.31 3.68
N LEU A 455 23.71 16.75 4.71
CA LEU A 455 25.15 16.88 4.92
C LEU A 455 25.91 16.29 3.72
N PRO A 456 27.12 16.80 3.38
CA PRO A 456 27.85 16.40 2.18
C PRO A 456 28.06 14.88 2.01
N SER A 457 28.20 14.14 3.11
CA SER A 457 28.36 12.69 3.15
C SER A 457 27.14 11.90 2.65
N TYR A 458 25.94 12.49 2.68
CA TYR A 458 24.67 11.80 2.38
C TYR A 458 24.01 12.22 1.06
N ARG A 459 24.57 13.21 0.36
CA ARG A 459 24.03 13.72 -0.93
C ARG A 459 23.96 12.66 -2.04
N TYR A 460 24.72 11.57 -1.92
CA TYR A 460 24.64 10.44 -2.84
C TYR A 460 23.26 9.77 -2.85
N LEU A 461 22.51 9.85 -1.75
CA LEU A 461 21.15 9.31 -1.64
C LEU A 461 20.22 9.97 -2.66
N GLY A 462 20.37 11.28 -2.89
CA GLY A 462 19.61 11.98 -3.92
C GLY A 462 19.80 11.39 -5.31
N GLN A 463 21.01 10.93 -5.64
CA GLN A 463 21.31 10.29 -6.93
C GLN A 463 20.69 8.88 -7.09
N LYS A 464 19.85 8.43 -6.15
CA LYS A 464 19.13 7.15 -6.20
C LYS A 464 17.64 7.26 -6.51
N TYR A 465 17.05 8.45 -6.40
CA TYR A 465 15.60 8.63 -6.48
C TYR A 465 15.20 9.76 -7.43
N ASP A 466 14.14 9.52 -8.21
CA ASP A 466 13.56 10.50 -9.14
C ASP A 466 12.32 11.15 -8.52
N ARG A 467 12.05 12.41 -8.89
CA ARG A 467 10.87 13.16 -8.45
C ARG A 467 9.92 13.43 -9.60
N VAL A 468 8.61 13.26 -9.37
CA VAL A 468 7.58 13.52 -10.39
C VAL A 468 6.55 14.56 -9.95
N TYR A 469 6.31 15.52 -10.83
CA TYR A 469 5.22 16.49 -10.77
C TYR A 469 4.34 16.33 -12.01
N GLU A 470 3.07 15.98 -11.82
CA GLU A 470 2.17 15.61 -12.92
C GLU A 470 0.74 16.14 -12.73
N ASP A 471 0.17 16.81 -13.74
CA ASP A 471 -1.19 17.39 -13.70
C ASP A 471 -1.44 18.30 -12.48
N ILE A 472 -0.47 19.18 -12.16
CA ILE A 472 -0.58 20.14 -11.03
C ILE A 472 -1.11 21.48 -11.54
N VAL A 473 -2.19 21.99 -10.94
CA VAL A 473 -2.75 23.31 -11.21
C VAL A 473 -2.73 24.15 -9.92
N GLY A 474 -1.93 25.21 -9.92
CA GLY A 474 -1.75 26.10 -8.76
C GLY A 474 -1.11 27.42 -9.19
N LEU A 475 -1.91 28.33 -9.75
CA LEU A 475 -1.48 29.54 -10.47
C LEU A 475 -0.63 30.57 -9.68
N ARG A 476 -0.37 30.33 -8.38
CA ARG A 476 0.38 31.23 -7.49
C ARG A 476 1.58 30.58 -6.79
N GLY A 477 1.65 29.26 -6.74
CA GLY A 477 2.74 28.55 -6.08
C GLY A 477 3.82 28.07 -7.04
N GLY A 478 4.98 27.75 -6.48
CA GLY A 478 6.10 27.16 -7.19
C GLY A 478 6.22 25.64 -7.04
N LEU A 479 6.87 25.00 -8.02
CA LEU A 479 7.44 23.66 -7.91
C LEU A 479 8.95 23.76 -7.62
N GLY A 480 9.48 22.93 -6.73
CA GLY A 480 10.91 22.95 -6.39
C GLY A 480 11.47 21.57 -6.08
N ALA A 481 12.76 21.38 -6.34
CA ALA A 481 13.44 20.10 -6.12
C ALA A 481 14.92 20.30 -5.78
N ARG A 482 15.46 19.37 -5.00
CA ARG A 482 16.84 19.33 -4.54
C ARG A 482 17.21 17.89 -4.18
N GLU A 483 18.46 17.51 -4.40
CA GLU A 483 19.03 16.22 -3.99
C GLU A 483 18.17 15.04 -4.51
N VAL A 484 18.02 14.97 -5.83
CA VAL A 484 17.30 13.93 -6.58
C VAL A 484 17.98 13.67 -7.94
N ASN A 485 17.91 12.46 -8.48
CA ASN A 485 18.55 12.09 -9.74
C ASN A 485 17.88 12.80 -10.93
N GLY A 486 16.58 12.56 -11.14
CA GLY A 486 15.76 13.23 -12.14
C GLY A 486 14.59 14.00 -11.52
N VAL A 487 14.18 15.09 -12.18
CA VAL A 487 12.91 15.78 -11.90
C VAL A 487 12.09 15.81 -13.17
N TYR A 488 10.89 15.22 -13.15
CA TYR A 488 9.96 15.25 -14.27
C TYR A 488 8.79 16.19 -13.94
N ILE A 489 8.54 17.18 -14.80
CA ILE A 489 7.39 18.09 -14.71
C ILE A 489 6.54 17.93 -15.96
N ARG A 490 5.29 17.49 -15.77
CA ARG A 490 4.38 17.12 -16.86
C ARG A 490 3.00 17.74 -16.66
N ARG A 491 2.52 18.50 -17.65
CA ARG A 491 1.16 19.07 -17.71
C ARG A 491 0.81 19.96 -16.51
N CYS A 492 1.80 20.69 -15.97
CA CYS A 492 1.62 21.54 -14.80
C CYS A 492 1.30 23.00 -15.19
N ALA A 493 0.38 23.65 -14.48
CA ALA A 493 0.06 25.07 -14.61
C ALA A 493 0.28 25.77 -13.26
N VAL A 494 1.49 26.34 -13.08
CA VAL A 494 1.99 26.86 -11.81
C VAL A 494 2.57 28.28 -11.97
N ASN A 495 2.89 28.97 -10.89
CA ASN A 495 3.53 30.29 -10.99
C ASN A 495 5.02 30.18 -11.30
N SER A 496 5.75 29.32 -10.60
CA SER A 496 7.20 29.17 -10.79
C SER A 496 7.67 27.72 -10.81
N ILE A 497 8.83 27.51 -11.43
CA ILE A 497 9.63 26.29 -11.33
C ILE A 497 11.01 26.73 -10.85
N ASP A 498 11.33 26.43 -9.59
CA ASP A 498 12.54 26.87 -8.90
C ASP A 498 13.36 25.63 -8.50
N ILE A 499 14.26 25.18 -9.37
CA ILE A 499 15.07 23.97 -9.20
C ILE A 499 16.56 24.34 -9.27
N ASP A 500 17.13 24.70 -8.11
CA ASP A 500 18.57 24.95 -7.94
C ASP A 500 19.00 25.09 -6.47
N ILE A 501 20.29 24.87 -6.16
CA ILE A 501 21.29 25.92 -5.76
C ILE A 501 22.69 25.34 -5.44
N THR A 502 22.82 24.02 -5.32
CA THR A 502 24.11 23.29 -5.39
C THR A 502 23.97 22.08 -6.34
N ASN A 503 25.09 21.47 -6.77
CA ASN A 503 25.18 20.52 -7.90
C ASN A 503 24.52 19.13 -7.66
N ASP A 504 23.32 19.08 -7.08
CA ASP A 504 22.75 17.88 -6.47
C ASP A 504 21.47 17.36 -7.18
N VAL A 505 21.09 17.95 -8.32
CA VAL A 505 20.04 17.44 -9.22
C VAL A 505 20.67 17.01 -10.55
N GLY A 506 20.43 15.77 -10.98
CA GLY A 506 21.09 15.18 -12.16
C GLY A 506 20.54 15.69 -13.50
N PHE A 507 19.21 15.68 -13.66
CA PHE A 507 18.52 16.28 -14.82
C PHE A 507 17.13 16.81 -14.47
N VAL A 508 16.63 17.75 -15.28
CA VAL A 508 15.22 18.20 -15.23
C VAL A 508 14.59 17.98 -16.61
N GLU A 509 13.48 17.27 -16.64
CA GLU A 509 12.60 17.12 -17.79
C GLU A 509 11.34 17.96 -17.59
N VAL A 510 11.03 18.84 -18.54
CA VAL A 510 9.78 19.61 -18.56
C VAL A 510 9.08 19.37 -19.89
N ASP A 511 7.78 19.03 -19.86
CA ASP A 511 6.99 18.83 -21.07
C ASP A 511 6.45 20.15 -21.68
N ASP A 512 6.10 20.10 -22.97
CA ASP A 512 5.58 21.25 -23.72
C ASP A 512 4.17 21.73 -23.30
N ARG A 513 3.52 20.99 -22.39
CA ARG A 513 2.19 21.31 -21.84
C ARG A 513 2.30 22.05 -20.51
N THR A 514 3.49 22.14 -19.92
CA THR A 514 3.73 22.82 -18.66
C THR A 514 3.87 24.33 -18.87
N THR A 515 3.12 25.12 -18.09
CA THR A 515 3.15 26.59 -18.10
C THR A 515 3.58 27.12 -16.73
N ALA A 516 4.62 27.97 -16.72
CA ALA A 516 5.07 28.70 -15.54
C ALA A 516 5.51 30.12 -15.92
N ASN A 517 5.30 31.10 -15.03
CA ASN A 517 5.69 32.50 -15.26
C ASN A 517 7.21 32.72 -15.05
N ILE A 518 7.81 31.97 -14.13
CA ILE A 518 9.22 32.04 -13.75
C ILE A 518 9.81 30.64 -13.82
N VAL A 519 10.93 30.47 -14.53
CA VAL A 519 11.66 29.20 -14.63
C VAL A 519 13.12 29.43 -14.25
N ASN A 520 13.48 29.06 -13.02
CA ASN A 520 14.83 29.12 -12.47
C ASN A 520 15.39 27.71 -12.35
N ILE A 521 15.92 27.17 -13.45
CA ILE A 521 16.68 25.92 -13.47
C ILE A 521 18.14 26.30 -13.69
N ARG A 522 19.04 26.01 -12.73
CA ARG A 522 20.48 26.29 -12.92
C ARG A 522 21.30 25.00 -12.93
N ARG A 523 22.42 25.07 -13.68
CA ARG A 523 23.49 24.06 -13.85
C ARG A 523 23.12 22.62 -14.21
N THR A 524 21.84 22.30 -14.32
CA THR A 524 21.31 20.98 -14.61
C THR A 524 21.10 20.80 -16.11
N VAL A 525 21.19 19.57 -16.64
CA VAL A 525 20.81 19.31 -18.03
C VAL A 525 19.29 19.39 -18.15
N GLN A 526 18.79 20.56 -18.56
CA GLN A 526 17.38 20.72 -18.92
C GLN A 526 17.13 19.96 -20.22
N ARG A 527 16.17 19.04 -20.18
CA ARG A 527 15.62 18.37 -21.36
C ARG A 527 14.19 18.85 -21.53
N THR A 528 13.92 19.55 -22.63
CA THR A 528 12.54 19.73 -23.06
C THR A 528 12.06 18.39 -23.60
N ALA A 529 11.16 17.72 -22.88
CA ALA A 529 10.45 16.61 -23.46
C ALA A 529 9.58 17.18 -24.60
N PRO A 530 9.67 16.64 -25.83
CA PRO A 530 8.64 16.90 -26.82
C PRO A 530 7.28 16.56 -26.23
N ARG A 531 6.26 17.20 -26.78
CA ARG A 531 4.84 16.84 -26.61
C ARG A 531 4.69 15.34 -26.39
N ALA A 532 3.97 14.96 -25.32
CA ALA A 532 3.72 13.57 -24.92
C ALA A 532 2.85 12.81 -25.95
N GLU A 533 3.43 12.66 -27.14
CA GLU A 533 3.18 11.63 -28.11
C GLU A 533 3.96 10.40 -27.67
N PRO A 534 3.42 9.18 -27.84
CA PRO A 534 4.17 7.96 -27.59
C PRO A 534 5.46 7.93 -28.40
N ILE A 535 6.55 7.49 -27.76
CA ILE A 535 7.89 7.41 -28.37
C ILE A 535 7.81 6.51 -29.61
N VAL A 536 8.14 7.03 -30.79
CA VAL A 536 8.19 6.23 -32.02
C VAL A 536 9.50 5.46 -32.03
N LEU A 537 9.44 4.15 -31.76
CA LEU A 537 10.60 3.27 -31.79
C LEU A 537 10.96 2.88 -33.23
N PRO A 538 12.26 2.81 -33.56
CA PRO A 538 12.70 2.19 -34.79
C PRO A 538 12.35 0.70 -34.77
N VAL A 539 11.90 0.20 -35.92
CA VAL A 539 11.59 -1.21 -36.14
C VAL A 539 12.65 -1.78 -37.08
N VAL A 540 13.26 -2.91 -36.71
CA VAL A 540 14.18 -3.65 -37.58
C VAL A 540 13.59 -5.02 -37.93
N ASP A 541 14.17 -5.68 -38.92
CA ASP A 541 13.91 -7.08 -39.19
C ASP A 541 14.87 -7.95 -38.36
N GLU A 542 14.33 -8.71 -37.41
CA GLU A 542 15.09 -9.63 -36.54
C GLU A 542 14.50 -11.04 -36.59
N TRP A 543 15.32 -12.05 -36.35
CA TRP A 543 14.85 -13.42 -36.14
C TRP A 543 13.97 -13.55 -34.88
N GLY A 544 12.81 -14.17 -35.03
CA GLY A 544 12.00 -14.69 -33.92
C GLY A 544 11.79 -16.19 -34.08
N ALA A 545 12.22 -16.97 -33.10
CA ALA A 545 12.05 -18.42 -33.12
C ALA A 545 10.56 -18.79 -32.98
N ARG A 546 10.15 -19.84 -33.68
CA ARG A 546 8.82 -20.48 -33.57
C ARG A 546 8.95 -21.97 -33.84
N GLY A 547 8.47 -22.80 -32.92
CA GLY A 547 8.49 -24.26 -33.06
C GLY A 547 9.75 -24.93 -32.52
N THR A 548 9.98 -26.17 -32.93
CA THR A 548 10.98 -27.07 -32.33
C THR A 548 12.41 -26.80 -32.83
N VAL A 549 13.38 -27.03 -31.95
CA VAL A 549 14.81 -26.98 -32.25
C VAL A 549 15.32 -28.40 -32.47
N ALA A 550 16.07 -28.63 -33.56
CA ALA A 550 16.69 -29.91 -33.86
C ALA A 550 18.22 -29.80 -33.80
N SER A 551 18.89 -30.88 -33.40
CA SER A 551 20.36 -30.96 -33.38
C SER A 551 20.89 -31.30 -34.76
N ILE A 552 21.91 -30.56 -35.20
CA ILE A 552 22.63 -30.87 -36.44
C ILE A 552 23.64 -31.99 -36.13
N THR A 553 23.74 -32.95 -37.04
CA THR A 553 24.64 -34.11 -36.93
C THR A 553 25.68 -34.13 -38.05
N ALA A 554 25.39 -33.54 -39.21
CA ALA A 554 26.33 -33.28 -40.30
C ALA A 554 25.87 -32.10 -41.17
N VAL A 555 26.83 -31.48 -41.86
CA VAL A 555 26.57 -30.57 -42.99
C VAL A 555 27.54 -30.89 -44.12
N THR A 556 27.05 -31.01 -45.36
CA THR A 556 27.89 -31.28 -46.55
C THR A 556 28.63 -30.03 -47.02
N ASN A 557 29.76 -30.22 -47.70
CA ASN A 557 30.42 -29.18 -48.49
C ASN A 557 29.93 -29.30 -49.95
N SER A 558 28.81 -28.66 -50.27
CA SER A 558 28.15 -28.76 -51.58
C SER A 558 27.39 -27.47 -51.94
N LYS A 559 26.82 -27.44 -53.14
CA LYS A 559 25.94 -26.36 -53.60
C LYS A 559 24.60 -26.93 -54.11
N PRO A 560 23.49 -26.73 -53.40
CA PRO A 560 23.40 -26.18 -52.04
C PRO A 560 24.04 -27.10 -50.97
N GLY A 561 24.30 -26.56 -49.78
CA GLY A 561 24.70 -27.36 -48.62
C GLY A 561 23.51 -28.13 -48.04
N VAL A 562 23.70 -29.42 -47.75
CA VAL A 562 22.70 -30.30 -47.12
C VAL A 562 23.00 -30.40 -45.62
N VAL A 563 22.00 -30.14 -44.79
CA VAL A 563 22.04 -30.30 -43.33
C VAL A 563 21.36 -31.61 -42.95
N VAL A 564 21.98 -32.40 -42.08
CA VAL A 564 21.40 -33.60 -41.47
C VAL A 564 21.03 -33.29 -40.03
N ALA A 565 19.73 -33.28 -39.73
CA ALA A 565 19.18 -32.99 -38.42
C ALA A 565 17.97 -33.93 -38.17
N PRO A 566 18.15 -35.08 -37.49
CA PRO A 566 17.11 -36.09 -37.40
C PRO A 566 15.80 -35.58 -36.79
N ALA A 567 14.68 -36.01 -37.38
CA ALA A 567 13.31 -35.61 -37.01
C ALA A 567 13.11 -34.08 -36.89
N HIS A 568 13.68 -33.29 -37.81
CA HIS A 568 13.67 -31.82 -37.71
C HIS A 568 12.29 -31.19 -37.93
N GLY A 569 11.35 -31.92 -38.56
CA GLY A 569 9.97 -31.47 -38.79
C GLY A 569 9.87 -30.17 -39.60
N ARG A 570 10.62 -30.07 -40.69
CA ARG A 570 10.71 -28.87 -41.56
C ARG A 570 10.17 -29.18 -42.93
N SER A 571 9.54 -28.19 -43.56
CA SER A 571 8.99 -28.25 -44.90
C SER A 571 9.69 -27.26 -45.82
N ASP A 572 9.63 -27.50 -47.13
CA ASP A 572 10.16 -26.59 -48.14
C ASP A 572 9.53 -25.19 -48.01
N GLY A 573 10.38 -24.17 -48.00
CA GLY A 573 9.99 -22.78 -47.76
C GLY A 573 10.05 -22.32 -46.30
N ASP A 574 10.25 -23.22 -45.32
CA ASP A 574 10.50 -22.82 -43.93
C ASP A 574 11.77 -21.97 -43.83
N VAL A 575 11.74 -20.91 -43.02
CA VAL A 575 12.94 -20.16 -42.65
C VAL A 575 13.51 -20.76 -41.37
N VAL A 576 14.82 -20.98 -41.34
CA VAL A 576 15.52 -21.63 -40.23
C VAL A 576 16.79 -20.88 -39.86
N ARG A 577 17.12 -20.82 -38.57
CA ARG A 577 18.40 -20.29 -38.08
C ARG A 577 19.33 -21.44 -37.68
N ILE A 578 20.59 -21.36 -38.09
CA ILE A 578 21.66 -22.27 -37.67
C ILE A 578 22.59 -21.56 -36.71
N ASP A 579 22.97 -22.23 -35.61
CA ASP A 579 23.98 -21.74 -34.67
C ASP A 579 24.70 -22.88 -33.95
N GLY A 580 25.88 -22.60 -33.38
CA GLY A 580 26.66 -23.55 -32.58
C GLY A 580 27.39 -24.66 -33.37
N VAL A 581 27.49 -24.58 -34.70
CA VAL A 581 28.26 -25.52 -35.54
C VAL A 581 29.76 -25.30 -35.33
N VAL A 582 30.50 -26.39 -35.11
CA VAL A 582 31.97 -26.42 -35.05
C VAL A 582 32.54 -26.88 -36.40
N GLY A 583 33.64 -26.26 -36.82
CA GLY A 583 34.24 -26.48 -38.14
C GLY A 583 33.63 -25.57 -39.20
N MET A 584 32.37 -25.82 -39.59
CA MET A 584 31.64 -25.05 -40.60
C MET A 584 30.96 -23.80 -40.00
N THR A 585 31.74 -22.98 -39.28
CA THR A 585 31.23 -21.85 -38.47
C THR A 585 30.60 -20.72 -39.27
N GLN A 586 30.81 -20.67 -40.60
CA GLN A 586 30.23 -19.69 -41.53
C GLN A 586 28.70 -19.81 -41.64
N LEU A 587 28.10 -20.87 -41.11
CA LEU A 587 26.65 -21.05 -41.01
C LEU A 587 26.04 -20.49 -39.72
N ASN A 588 26.85 -20.23 -38.69
CA ASN A 588 26.36 -19.79 -37.38
C ASN A 588 25.78 -18.37 -37.44
N LYS A 589 24.75 -18.12 -36.62
CA LYS A 589 24.04 -16.83 -36.50
C LYS A 589 23.39 -16.36 -37.81
N ARG A 590 23.12 -17.26 -38.75
CA ARG A 590 22.51 -16.96 -40.05
C ARG A 590 21.17 -17.68 -40.23
N THR A 591 20.30 -17.06 -41.01
CA THR A 591 19.02 -17.63 -41.45
C THR A 591 19.12 -18.16 -42.88
N PHE A 592 18.43 -19.25 -43.16
CA PHE A 592 18.37 -19.95 -44.44
C PHE A 592 16.94 -20.36 -44.75
N THR A 593 16.61 -20.52 -46.03
CA THR A 593 15.34 -21.14 -46.45
C THR A 593 15.56 -22.62 -46.71
N VAL A 594 14.65 -23.45 -46.21
CA VAL A 594 14.63 -24.91 -46.38
C VAL A 594 14.19 -25.27 -47.80
N ALA A 595 14.88 -26.24 -48.40
CA ALA A 595 14.56 -26.83 -49.69
C ALA A 595 14.80 -28.35 -49.66
N ASN A 596 14.11 -29.09 -50.54
CA ASN A 596 14.26 -30.54 -50.69
C ASN A 596 14.26 -31.31 -49.35
N ALA A 597 13.35 -30.92 -48.45
CA ALA A 597 13.24 -31.48 -47.12
C ALA A 597 12.78 -32.95 -47.11
N SER A 598 13.38 -33.74 -46.22
CA SER A 598 12.94 -35.07 -45.80
C SER A 598 12.62 -35.05 -44.29
N ASP A 599 12.45 -36.21 -43.65
CA ASP A 599 12.26 -36.28 -42.19
C ASP A 599 13.53 -35.89 -41.40
N ASP A 600 14.71 -36.15 -41.97
CA ASP A 600 16.02 -36.04 -41.30
C ASP A 600 17.03 -35.11 -41.99
N THR A 601 16.72 -34.61 -43.21
CA THR A 601 17.64 -33.79 -44.01
C THR A 601 16.95 -32.66 -44.76
N PHE A 602 17.64 -31.54 -44.95
CA PHE A 602 17.20 -30.47 -45.86
C PHE A 602 18.39 -29.74 -46.50
N GLU A 603 18.14 -29.11 -47.65
CA GLU A 603 19.07 -28.20 -48.30
C GLU A 603 18.91 -26.75 -47.82
N LEU A 604 20.03 -26.04 -47.76
CA LEU A 604 20.07 -24.59 -47.55
C LEU A 604 19.92 -23.90 -48.92
N TRP A 605 18.71 -23.42 -49.23
CA TRP A 605 18.39 -22.82 -50.53
C TRP A 605 19.46 -21.80 -50.97
N ASP A 606 19.98 -21.99 -52.18
CA ASP A 606 21.02 -21.17 -52.84
C ASP A 606 22.28 -20.88 -51.99
N THR A 607 22.58 -21.71 -50.99
CA THR A 607 23.75 -21.55 -50.12
C THR A 607 24.85 -22.53 -50.51
N ASP A 608 25.93 -22.01 -51.09
CA ASP A 608 27.14 -22.78 -51.41
C ASP A 608 28.05 -22.93 -50.17
N THR A 609 28.20 -24.16 -49.68
CA THR A 609 29.08 -24.52 -48.56
C THR A 609 30.39 -25.18 -49.03
N SER A 610 30.62 -25.30 -50.35
CA SER A 610 31.75 -26.05 -50.93
C SER A 610 33.12 -25.49 -50.53
N ALA A 611 33.19 -24.17 -50.28
CA ALA A 611 34.41 -23.46 -49.87
C ALA A 611 34.57 -23.32 -48.34
N TYR A 612 33.61 -23.78 -47.54
CA TYR A 612 33.70 -23.70 -46.07
C TYR A 612 34.56 -24.84 -45.51
N PRO A 613 35.19 -24.69 -44.33
CA PRO A 613 35.81 -25.83 -43.64
C PRO A 613 34.76 -26.91 -43.36
N ARG A 614 35.21 -28.17 -43.28
CA ARG A 614 34.32 -29.30 -42.99
C ARG A 614 33.60 -29.10 -41.66
N TYR A 615 32.35 -29.55 -41.60
CA TYR A 615 31.65 -29.76 -40.35
C TYR A 615 32.45 -30.72 -39.45
N VAL A 616 32.55 -30.40 -38.15
CA VAL A 616 33.26 -31.23 -37.16
C VAL A 616 32.27 -31.80 -36.14
N SER A 617 31.45 -30.95 -35.52
CA SER A 617 30.47 -31.35 -34.50
C SER A 617 29.50 -30.21 -34.16
N GLY A 618 28.49 -30.51 -33.35
CA GLY A 618 27.57 -29.52 -32.80
C GLY A 618 26.60 -28.95 -33.81
N GLY A 619 26.04 -27.78 -33.49
CA GLY A 619 25.02 -27.15 -34.31
C GLY A 619 23.59 -27.47 -33.86
N LYS A 620 22.76 -26.44 -33.89
CA LYS A 620 21.31 -26.51 -33.76
C LYS A 620 20.68 -25.81 -34.96
N VAL A 621 19.51 -26.30 -35.38
CA VAL A 621 18.63 -25.62 -36.31
C VAL A 621 17.31 -25.30 -35.61
N ALA A 622 16.94 -24.01 -35.55
CA ALA A 622 15.67 -23.53 -35.00
C ALA A 622 14.72 -23.11 -36.13
N SER A 623 13.42 -23.39 -36.01
CA SER A 623 12.40 -22.78 -36.87
C SER A 623 12.03 -21.40 -36.37
N GLY A 624 11.46 -20.58 -37.24
CA GLY A 624 11.09 -19.21 -36.92
C GLY A 624 10.77 -18.39 -38.16
N VAL A 625 10.63 -17.09 -37.95
CA VAL A 625 10.31 -16.11 -38.99
C VAL A 625 11.11 -14.84 -38.78
N ILE A 626 11.27 -14.06 -39.84
CA ILE A 626 11.74 -12.68 -39.72
C ILE A 626 10.58 -11.84 -39.18
N MET A 627 10.79 -11.19 -38.03
CA MET A 627 9.81 -10.39 -37.32
C MET A 627 10.20 -8.91 -37.34
N LYS A 628 9.17 -8.06 -37.35
CA LYS A 628 9.31 -6.63 -37.09
C LYS A 628 9.59 -6.40 -35.60
N ALA A 629 10.85 -6.17 -35.26
CA ALA A 629 11.33 -6.05 -33.89
C ALA A 629 11.45 -4.60 -33.44
N ALA A 630 10.83 -4.26 -32.31
CA ALA A 630 10.95 -2.97 -31.63
C ALA A 630 11.76 -3.13 -30.33
N TYR A 631 12.81 -2.32 -30.15
CA TYR A 631 13.67 -2.36 -28.97
C TYR A 631 13.36 -1.20 -28.01
N VAL A 632 12.85 -1.53 -26.82
CA VAL A 632 12.72 -0.55 -25.72
C VAL A 632 14.10 -0.15 -25.17
N LYS A 633 15.08 -1.07 -25.25
CA LYS A 633 16.47 -0.91 -24.78
C LYS A 633 17.25 0.27 -25.38
N GLN A 634 16.88 0.77 -26.57
CA GLN A 634 17.62 1.83 -27.27
C GLN A 634 17.25 3.25 -26.83
N VAL A 635 16.26 3.42 -25.96
CA VAL A 635 15.93 4.73 -25.37
C VAL A 635 16.50 4.75 -23.94
N PRO A 636 17.48 5.63 -23.65
CA PRO A 636 17.97 5.80 -22.29
C PRO A 636 16.83 6.14 -21.32
N TYR A 637 16.95 5.74 -20.05
CA TYR A 637 16.00 5.98 -18.95
C TYR A 637 14.67 5.17 -18.96
N LEU A 638 14.40 4.32 -19.95
CA LEU A 638 13.13 3.55 -20.01
C LEU A 638 12.97 2.37 -19.01
N GLY A 639 13.88 2.19 -18.05
CA GLY A 639 13.74 1.17 -17.00
C GLY A 639 12.95 1.61 -15.76
N TRP A 640 12.80 2.91 -15.53
CA TRP A 640 12.43 3.46 -14.20
C TRP A 640 11.10 4.23 -14.16
N SER A 641 10.43 4.44 -15.30
CA SER A 641 9.09 5.06 -15.32
C SER A 641 8.02 4.04 -14.89
N PRO A 642 7.04 4.42 -14.04
CA PRO A 642 5.90 3.53 -13.71
C PRO A 642 4.96 3.31 -14.89
N THR A 643 5.08 4.10 -15.95
CA THR A 643 4.32 3.94 -17.20
C THR A 643 5.25 4.16 -18.41
N LEU A 644 5.23 3.22 -19.37
CA LEU A 644 5.91 3.32 -20.66
C LEU A 644 4.85 3.38 -21.76
N HIS A 645 4.92 4.40 -22.64
CA HIS A 645 4.01 4.56 -23.77
C HIS A 645 4.81 4.79 -25.07
N TYR A 646 4.71 3.86 -26.02
CA TYR A 646 5.46 3.91 -27.28
C TYR A 646 4.62 3.48 -28.49
N LYS A 647 5.11 3.84 -29.68
CA LYS A 647 4.57 3.40 -30.98
C LYS A 647 5.63 2.70 -31.81
N ALA A 648 5.21 1.74 -32.61
CA ALA A 648 6.05 1.04 -33.58
C ALA A 648 5.29 0.89 -34.91
N VAL A 649 5.86 1.42 -35.98
CA VAL A 649 5.27 1.32 -37.33
C VAL A 649 5.73 0.01 -37.97
N LEU A 650 4.88 -1.00 -37.96
CA LEU A 650 5.16 -2.32 -38.54
C LEU A 650 5.19 -2.31 -40.07
N ARG A 651 4.34 -1.46 -40.67
CA ARG A 651 4.24 -1.25 -42.11
C ARG A 651 3.85 0.19 -42.40
N ASN A 652 4.57 0.81 -43.34
CA ASN A 652 4.15 2.03 -44.04
C ASN A 652 4.49 1.84 -45.52
N SER A 653 3.54 1.41 -46.34
CA SER A 653 3.76 1.04 -47.73
C SER A 653 2.48 1.09 -48.57
N SER A 654 2.51 1.86 -49.65
CA SER A 654 1.43 1.96 -50.64
C SER A 654 1.29 0.76 -51.58
N VAL A 655 2.09 -0.30 -51.38
CA VAL A 655 2.07 -1.51 -52.23
C VAL A 655 0.88 -2.39 -51.84
N GLN A 656 0.10 -2.82 -52.82
CA GLN A 656 -1.03 -3.74 -52.64
C GLN A 656 -0.56 -5.11 -52.13
N VAL A 657 -1.33 -5.73 -51.22
CA VAL A 657 -0.94 -7.01 -50.58
C VAL A 657 -1.35 -8.22 -51.43
N GLY A 658 -2.33 -8.08 -52.33
CA GLY A 658 -2.81 -9.15 -53.22
C GLY A 658 -3.65 -10.24 -52.54
N ALA A 659 -3.45 -10.48 -51.24
CA ALA A 659 -4.25 -11.35 -50.40
C ALA A 659 -5.35 -10.58 -49.64
N ILE A 660 -6.45 -11.27 -49.33
CA ILE A 660 -7.52 -10.75 -48.45
C ILE A 660 -7.11 -10.65 -46.97
N SER A 661 -5.96 -11.23 -46.60
CA SER A 661 -5.40 -11.13 -45.26
C SER A 661 -3.89 -10.86 -45.33
N LEU A 662 -3.41 -10.01 -44.43
CA LEU A 662 -2.00 -9.69 -44.22
C LEU A 662 -1.63 -10.09 -42.80
N THR A 663 -0.57 -10.89 -42.64
CA THR A 663 0.03 -11.18 -41.34
C THR A 663 1.40 -10.52 -41.26
N ILE A 664 1.63 -9.71 -40.22
CA ILE A 664 2.95 -9.18 -39.89
C ILE A 664 3.37 -9.75 -38.52
N PRO A 665 4.33 -10.68 -38.46
CA PRO A 665 4.88 -11.12 -37.19
C PRO A 665 5.75 -10.00 -36.59
N PHE A 666 5.59 -9.73 -35.30
CA PHE A 666 6.32 -8.69 -34.58
C PHE A 666 6.91 -9.20 -33.27
N LYS A 667 7.96 -8.51 -32.81
CA LYS A 667 8.74 -8.83 -31.61
C LYS A 667 8.93 -7.58 -30.77
N LEU A 668 8.57 -7.63 -29.49
CA LEU A 668 8.77 -6.54 -28.54
C LEU A 668 9.89 -6.95 -27.57
N LYS A 669 11.04 -6.27 -27.62
CA LYS A 669 12.20 -6.53 -26.75
C LYS A 669 12.24 -5.52 -25.61
N HIS A 670 12.01 -6.00 -24.40
CA HIS A 670 11.93 -5.22 -23.16
C HIS A 670 13.15 -5.50 -22.27
N ASN A 671 13.45 -4.59 -21.32
CA ASN A 671 14.68 -4.62 -20.53
C ASN A 671 14.38 -4.34 -19.04
N TYR A 672 13.82 -5.33 -18.36
CA TYR A 672 13.61 -5.36 -16.91
C TYR A 672 13.85 -6.78 -16.37
N GLY A 673 14.36 -6.87 -15.14
CA GLY A 673 14.78 -8.14 -14.55
C GLY A 673 13.61 -9.10 -14.29
N ILE A 674 13.92 -10.40 -14.17
CA ILE A 674 12.92 -11.47 -13.99
C ILE A 674 12.00 -11.28 -12.78
N GLN A 675 12.46 -10.51 -11.79
CA GLN A 675 11.76 -10.14 -10.55
C GLN A 675 10.62 -9.13 -10.78
N GLU A 676 10.64 -8.32 -11.84
CA GLU A 676 9.61 -7.29 -12.09
C GLU A 676 8.46 -7.76 -13.00
N LEU A 677 8.59 -8.92 -13.65
CA LEU A 677 7.67 -9.43 -14.67
C LEU A 677 6.22 -9.62 -14.18
N GLY A 678 6.02 -10.05 -12.94
CA GLY A 678 4.69 -10.31 -12.36
C GLY A 678 3.94 -9.05 -11.92
N HIS A 679 4.57 -7.88 -12.07
CA HIS A 679 4.08 -6.59 -11.59
C HIS A 679 3.89 -5.60 -12.74
N ARG A 680 3.57 -6.07 -13.96
CA ARG A 680 3.34 -5.19 -15.11
C ARG A 680 2.08 -5.57 -15.92
N GLU A 681 1.26 -4.56 -16.22
CA GLU A 681 0.15 -4.64 -17.18
C GLU A 681 0.62 -4.10 -18.53
N LEU A 682 0.31 -4.80 -19.63
CA LEU A 682 0.51 -4.29 -20.98
C LEU A 682 -0.85 -4.13 -21.68
N GLU A 683 -1.02 -3.01 -22.36
CA GLU A 683 -2.13 -2.73 -23.27
C GLU A 683 -1.55 -2.47 -24.66
N ILE A 684 -1.82 -3.37 -25.61
CA ILE A 684 -1.43 -3.17 -27.02
C ILE A 684 -2.66 -2.73 -27.81
N THR A 685 -2.58 -1.55 -28.42
CA THR A 685 -3.53 -1.09 -29.43
C THR A 685 -2.92 -1.29 -30.82
N ILE A 686 -3.60 -2.05 -31.67
CA ILE A 686 -3.25 -2.17 -33.09
C ILE A 686 -4.13 -1.24 -33.92
N ARG A 687 -3.53 -0.50 -34.86
CA ARG A 687 -4.20 0.37 -35.82
C ARG A 687 -3.83 -0.07 -37.24
N ALA A 688 -4.82 -0.36 -38.07
CA ALA A 688 -4.64 -0.69 -39.47
C ALA A 688 -5.44 0.26 -40.36
N VAL A 689 -4.76 0.94 -41.29
CA VAL A 689 -5.38 1.90 -42.22
C VAL A 689 -5.30 1.37 -43.65
N SER A 690 -6.43 1.43 -44.34
CA SER A 690 -6.54 1.27 -45.77
C SER A 690 -7.04 2.56 -46.42
N ARG A 691 -6.27 3.12 -47.34
CA ARG A 691 -6.64 4.29 -48.17
C ARG A 691 -8.02 4.18 -48.84
N ASN A 692 -8.48 2.96 -49.15
CA ASN A 692 -9.71 2.70 -49.90
C ASN A 692 -10.86 2.20 -49.02
N ARG A 693 -10.58 1.75 -47.78
CA ARG A 693 -11.56 1.07 -46.91
C ARG A 693 -11.70 1.63 -45.51
N GLY A 694 -10.84 2.56 -45.08
CA GLY A 694 -10.93 3.20 -43.77
C GLY A 694 -9.95 2.62 -42.74
N LEU A 695 -10.37 2.62 -41.48
CA LEU A 695 -9.54 2.33 -40.31
C LEU A 695 -10.17 1.19 -39.49
N SER A 696 -9.32 0.29 -38.99
CA SER A 696 -9.64 -0.65 -37.92
C SER A 696 -8.75 -0.38 -36.71
N MET A 697 -9.34 -0.30 -35.52
CA MET A 697 -8.62 -0.18 -34.25
C MET A 697 -9.14 -1.19 -33.22
N ALA A 698 -8.21 -1.97 -32.66
CA ALA A 698 -8.51 -2.93 -31.61
C ALA A 698 -7.46 -2.84 -30.50
N ARG A 699 -7.92 -2.97 -29.25
CA ARG A 699 -7.11 -2.90 -28.04
C ARG A 699 -7.13 -4.23 -27.31
N TYR A 700 -5.95 -4.67 -26.87
CA TYR A 700 -5.68 -5.95 -26.24
C TYR A 700 -4.99 -5.73 -24.89
N PRO A 701 -5.69 -5.94 -23.75
CA PRO A 701 -5.02 -6.05 -22.47
C PRO A 701 -4.32 -7.42 -22.38
N LEU A 702 -3.08 -7.40 -21.87
CA LEU A 702 -2.18 -8.53 -21.76
C LEU A 702 -1.62 -8.53 -20.33
N MET A 703 -1.97 -9.57 -19.56
CA MET A 703 -1.39 -9.81 -18.24
C MET A 703 -0.21 -10.78 -18.38
N VAL A 704 0.93 -10.43 -17.78
CA VAL A 704 2.13 -11.26 -17.75
C VAL A 704 2.13 -12.06 -16.45
N PHE A 705 1.86 -13.37 -16.53
CA PHE A 705 1.85 -14.25 -15.37
C PHE A 705 3.22 -14.91 -15.12
N HIS A 706 3.62 -15.04 -13.86
CA HIS A 706 4.67 -15.98 -13.46
C HIS A 706 4.08 -17.38 -13.23
N GLY A 707 4.78 -18.43 -13.68
CA GLY A 707 4.49 -19.82 -13.27
C GLY A 707 4.80 -20.90 -14.31
N SER A 708 4.63 -20.62 -15.60
CA SER A 708 4.94 -21.55 -16.70
C SER A 708 5.11 -20.77 -18.02
N PRO A 709 6.01 -21.16 -18.94
CA PRO A 709 6.26 -20.46 -20.21
C PRO A 709 5.12 -20.54 -21.26
N SER A 710 3.88 -20.82 -20.83
CA SER A 710 2.81 -21.29 -21.71
C SER A 710 1.47 -20.54 -21.61
N SER A 711 1.35 -19.48 -20.80
CA SER A 711 0.06 -18.80 -20.57
C SER A 711 0.14 -17.27 -20.60
N LEU A 712 0.41 -16.71 -21.77
CA LEU A 712 0.03 -15.32 -22.08
C LEU A 712 -1.33 -15.34 -22.78
N THR A 713 -2.39 -15.02 -22.04
CA THR A 713 -3.75 -14.95 -22.62
C THR A 713 -4.03 -13.50 -23.01
N ALA A 714 -4.07 -13.22 -24.31
CA ALA A 714 -4.62 -11.95 -24.81
C ALA A 714 -6.09 -11.82 -24.38
N GLY A 715 -6.42 -10.73 -23.71
CA GLY A 715 -7.80 -10.44 -23.32
C GLY A 715 -8.72 -10.27 -24.54
N SER A 716 -10.03 -10.34 -24.32
CA SER A 716 -11.01 -10.07 -25.38
C SER A 716 -10.81 -8.68 -25.97
N ALA A 717 -10.70 -8.59 -27.29
CA ALA A 717 -10.42 -7.35 -27.99
C ALA A 717 -11.50 -6.29 -27.74
N VAL A 718 -11.10 -5.11 -27.29
CA VAL A 718 -12.00 -3.94 -27.26
C VAL A 718 -11.88 -3.23 -28.60
N SER A 719 -12.94 -3.26 -29.40
CA SER A 719 -13.04 -2.47 -30.63
C SER A 719 -13.15 -0.99 -30.29
N LEU A 720 -12.24 -0.17 -30.81
CA LEU A 720 -12.21 1.28 -30.59
C LEU A 720 -12.72 2.09 -31.79
N GLY A 721 -13.10 1.39 -32.86
CA GLY A 721 -13.58 1.98 -34.10
C GLY A 721 -13.31 1.06 -35.28
N ASN A 722 -14.36 0.75 -36.05
CA ASN A 722 -14.27 0.00 -37.29
C ASN A 722 -15.31 0.53 -38.28
N THR A 723 -14.92 0.64 -39.55
CA THR A 723 -15.79 0.97 -40.68
C THR A 723 -16.52 -0.24 -41.27
N GLY A 724 -16.33 -1.43 -40.69
CA GLY A 724 -16.97 -2.70 -41.08
C GLY A 724 -16.30 -3.42 -42.25
N THR A 725 -15.24 -2.83 -42.81
CA THR A 725 -14.61 -3.18 -44.09
C THR A 725 -13.16 -3.68 -43.95
N ILE A 726 -12.57 -3.53 -42.78
CA ILE A 726 -11.24 -4.00 -42.40
C ILE A 726 -11.27 -4.47 -40.94
N THR A 727 -10.58 -5.57 -40.62
CA THR A 727 -10.39 -6.03 -39.24
C THR A 727 -8.91 -6.12 -38.94
N ALA A 728 -8.52 -5.85 -37.68
CA ALA A 728 -7.15 -6.00 -37.19
C ALA A 728 -7.17 -6.80 -35.87
N VAL A 729 -6.40 -7.88 -35.81
CA VAL A 729 -6.39 -8.83 -34.70
C VAL A 729 -4.95 -9.18 -34.32
N ILE A 730 -4.69 -9.40 -33.02
CA ILE A 730 -3.43 -9.97 -32.54
C ILE A 730 -3.63 -11.46 -32.28
N ASN A 731 -2.84 -12.29 -32.97
CA ASN A 731 -2.84 -13.76 -32.85
C ASN A 731 -1.44 -14.27 -32.45
N ASN A 732 -1.34 -15.57 -32.14
CA ASN A 732 -0.07 -16.29 -31.92
C ASN A 732 0.89 -15.59 -30.93
N THR A 733 0.34 -15.05 -29.84
CA THR A 733 1.09 -14.39 -28.78
C THR A 733 1.91 -15.41 -28.00
N ALA A 734 3.23 -15.25 -27.99
CA ALA A 734 4.16 -16.09 -27.23
C ALA A 734 5.14 -15.23 -26.42
N GLN A 735 5.60 -15.80 -25.31
CA GLN A 735 6.47 -15.18 -24.32
C GLN A 735 7.75 -16.01 -24.24
N HIS A 736 8.92 -15.38 -24.35
CA HIS A 736 10.21 -16.08 -24.34
C HIS A 736 11.12 -15.52 -23.24
N PHE A 737 11.66 -16.42 -22.40
CA PHE A 737 12.58 -16.13 -21.30
C PHE A 737 14.04 -16.39 -21.71
N PHE A 738 15.01 -15.81 -20.99
CA PHE A 738 16.45 -15.91 -21.32
C PHE A 738 16.94 -17.36 -21.51
N THR A 739 16.40 -18.31 -20.74
CA THR A 739 16.72 -19.74 -20.82
C THR A 739 16.32 -20.37 -22.16
N GLU A 740 15.26 -19.85 -22.78
CA GLU A 740 14.72 -20.35 -24.05
C GLU A 740 15.49 -19.76 -25.23
N ILE A 741 15.98 -18.52 -25.11
CA ILE A 741 16.87 -17.89 -26.11
C ILE A 741 18.12 -18.76 -26.38
N ALA A 742 18.72 -19.32 -25.33
CA ALA A 742 19.85 -20.25 -25.46
C ALA A 742 19.44 -21.63 -26.01
N ALA A 743 18.19 -22.06 -25.77
CA ALA A 743 17.64 -23.28 -26.36
C ALA A 743 17.47 -23.12 -27.88
N GLU A 744 16.95 -21.96 -28.33
CA GLU A 744 16.69 -21.51 -29.71
C GLU A 744 17.93 -21.19 -30.55
N GLY A 745 19.13 -21.24 -29.96
CA GLY A 745 20.38 -20.93 -30.66
C GLY A 745 20.76 -19.44 -30.66
N GLY A 746 20.45 -18.71 -29.58
CA GLY A 746 21.12 -17.46 -29.23
C GLY A 746 22.31 -17.68 -28.27
N GLU A 747 23.15 -16.66 -28.09
CA GLU A 747 24.27 -16.71 -27.13
C GLU A 747 23.81 -16.36 -25.71
N ALA A 748 23.98 -17.30 -24.78
CA ALA A 748 24.04 -16.97 -23.36
C ALA A 748 25.35 -16.22 -23.08
N GLY A 749 25.27 -14.92 -22.78
CA GLY A 749 26.43 -14.11 -22.41
C GLY A 749 26.22 -12.60 -22.54
N THR A 750 25.46 -12.14 -23.55
CA THR A 750 25.28 -10.70 -23.85
C THR A 750 23.83 -10.20 -23.68
N GLU A 751 22.88 -11.13 -23.46
CA GLU A 751 21.45 -10.83 -23.38
C GLU A 751 20.79 -11.33 -22.06
N HIS A 752 21.56 -11.47 -20.98
CA HIS A 752 21.10 -12.09 -19.72
C HIS A 752 19.87 -11.45 -19.04
N ASP A 753 19.56 -10.17 -19.35
CA ASP A 753 18.44 -9.42 -18.76
C ASP A 753 17.25 -9.24 -19.72
N GLN A 754 17.24 -9.91 -20.88
CA GLN A 754 16.28 -9.60 -21.95
C GLN A 754 15.05 -10.50 -21.96
N PHE A 755 13.89 -9.85 -21.88
CA PHE A 755 12.57 -10.43 -22.09
C PHE A 755 12.06 -10.08 -23.49
N TYR A 756 11.39 -11.01 -24.17
CA TYR A 756 10.66 -10.63 -25.39
C TYR A 756 9.32 -11.35 -25.57
N LEU A 757 8.36 -10.58 -26.11
CA LEU A 757 7.06 -11.05 -26.57
C LEU A 757 7.07 -11.12 -28.11
N THR A 758 6.54 -12.20 -28.67
CA THR A 758 6.26 -12.32 -30.11
C THR A 758 4.75 -12.45 -30.34
N ALA A 759 4.25 -11.93 -31.45
CA ALA A 759 2.85 -12.07 -31.86
C ALA A 759 2.67 -11.77 -33.35
N ASP A 760 1.48 -12.07 -33.87
CA ASP A 760 1.08 -11.80 -35.25
C ASP A 760 0.03 -10.69 -35.30
N ALA A 761 0.35 -9.58 -35.98
CA ALA A 761 -0.62 -8.58 -36.40
C ALA A 761 -1.32 -9.07 -37.68
N VAL A 762 -2.57 -9.53 -37.55
CA VAL A 762 -3.38 -10.07 -38.65
C VAL A 762 -4.43 -9.05 -39.05
N MET A 763 -4.36 -8.56 -40.29
CA MET A 763 -5.32 -7.65 -40.87
C MET A 763 -6.10 -8.37 -41.99
N THR A 764 -7.42 -8.26 -42.01
CA THR A 764 -8.26 -8.85 -43.06
C THR A 764 -9.12 -7.76 -43.70
N VAL A 765 -9.19 -7.78 -45.03
CA VAL A 765 -9.93 -6.84 -45.87
C VAL A 765 -10.97 -7.58 -46.70
N THR A 766 -12.04 -6.89 -47.11
CA THR A 766 -13.15 -7.53 -47.83
C THR A 766 -12.85 -7.84 -49.30
N HIS A 767 -11.87 -7.18 -49.93
CA HIS A 767 -11.42 -7.51 -51.28
C HIS A 767 -9.88 -7.55 -51.43
N ALA A 768 -9.39 -8.49 -52.25
CA ALA A 768 -7.97 -8.62 -52.61
C ALA A 768 -7.37 -7.40 -53.37
N ALA A 769 -8.24 -6.49 -53.83
CA ALA A 769 -7.87 -5.22 -54.46
C ALA A 769 -7.58 -4.09 -53.44
N ASP A 770 -7.88 -4.31 -52.16
CA ASP A 770 -7.70 -3.30 -51.13
C ASP A 770 -6.23 -3.20 -50.69
N VAL A 771 -5.78 -1.98 -50.39
CA VAL A 771 -4.39 -1.69 -49.96
C VAL A 771 -4.40 -1.41 -48.46
N ILE A 772 -3.51 -2.06 -47.71
CA ILE A 772 -3.25 -1.75 -46.30
C ILE A 772 -1.96 -0.92 -46.26
N ASP A 773 -2.12 0.41 -46.16
CA ASP A 773 -1.02 1.36 -46.26
C ASP A 773 -0.21 1.44 -44.95
N LEU A 774 -0.90 1.47 -43.80
CA LEU A 774 -0.29 1.64 -42.48
C LEU A 774 -0.74 0.53 -41.53
N VAL A 775 0.24 -0.04 -40.81
CA VAL A 775 0.01 -0.87 -39.62
C VAL A 775 0.89 -0.34 -38.49
N GLU A 776 0.25 0.14 -37.43
CA GLU A 776 0.89 0.73 -36.26
C GLU A 776 0.51 -0.08 -35.01
N LEU A 777 1.52 -0.37 -34.18
CA LEU A 777 1.33 -0.75 -32.78
C LEU A 777 1.51 0.46 -31.90
N GLU A 778 0.64 0.61 -30.91
CA GLU A 778 0.76 1.53 -29.80
C GLU A 778 0.71 0.70 -28.52
N VAL A 779 1.75 0.79 -27.68
CA VAL A 779 1.92 -0.04 -26.49
C VAL A 779 1.96 0.86 -25.27
N LEU A 780 1.08 0.58 -24.31
CA LEU A 780 1.07 1.20 -22.99
C LEU A 780 1.36 0.11 -21.95
N GLU A 781 2.49 0.23 -21.27
CA GLU A 781 2.92 -0.65 -20.19
C GLU A 781 2.85 0.11 -18.87
N ARG A 782 2.36 -0.53 -17.81
CA ARG A 782 2.23 0.04 -16.47
C ARG A 782 2.84 -0.89 -15.44
N ARG A 783 3.61 -0.35 -14.51
CA ARG A 783 4.07 -1.06 -13.32
C ARG A 783 2.96 -1.06 -12.28
N LEU A 784 2.43 -2.24 -11.97
CA LEU A 784 1.67 -2.50 -10.75
C LEU A 784 2.63 -2.48 -9.55
N GLY A 785 2.11 -2.22 -8.36
CA GLY A 785 2.93 -2.28 -7.14
C GLY A 785 3.58 -3.66 -6.96
N LEU A 786 4.77 -3.67 -6.35
CA LEU A 786 5.25 -4.87 -5.66
C LEU A 786 4.24 -5.14 -4.53
N ALA A 787 3.75 -6.38 -4.45
CA ALA A 787 2.60 -6.78 -3.63
C ALA A 787 3.02 -7.58 -2.41
#